data_AF-A0A067P8E6-F1
#
_entry.id   AF-A0A067P8E6-F1
#
_cell.length_a   1.000
_cell.length_b   1.000
_cell.length_c   1.000
_cell.angle_alpha   90.00
_cell.angle_beta   90.00
_cell.angle_gamma   90.00
#
_symmetry.space_group_name_H-M   'P 1'
#
loop_
_entity.id
_entity.type
_entity.pdbx_description
1 polymer ?
#
loop_
_entity_poly.entity_id
_entity_poly.type
_entity_poly.pdbx_seq_one_letter_code
_entity_poly.pdbx_strand_id
1 'polypeptide(L)'
;MNPTRRPSHVQSQTLGWHIVIVLGQLGLMTFAWGFFGTIVHYRQITLPDTLATAILNFPRSTTAVVTTIATILSILSSLLCSRAVRYLLASRLVSQRPVSFSLNVGIELSKKSFVLNPRNPWWTVGTAIFVVAMSAQTAGWTTLLTPTALTVECSINGVELDIGSPAFRDFVEARYSIGSYYDRETGAGSSLSGDVISLPTDISGIASAGRRFGIPNIINYNLVSFNISTGGILPTGSPQTAGLNRTVFVNGLNFAGGPILHNFSMEDPPHPAGFTSNYSLTQQGFSADVSCQQVSKDLFGPPTLNLYSYTYPITPHGPGVESPRNYTQLSWFLYCADGLFWSDFNQVTVAQTDGIFWGSICPFQNMSSTNTSGYDSSSHLAMMLGLGQSYSFINTTICTIKPKLTTVRVDYTSVVNVSEIVVSRPHIPMDFNSQYNISRFDIGQYTVRTFAALFYGSQSIWGNSIGNGISSVYSSQPQSRDGTSQEQEALLNGILEDYLRGLVEFAATDLRSGFSTTGVFPDDKIPDNMTVSYNGTLLAGTMGWQHHESSFSLLILIPSTLTGIVSIVMVCLSLKYRHRHEDVTVRGENGFPESFDPTHALHLILASSRRGLADAFDWEDLTRNEGIPLRLRSTLEGPALVPAGRGSLKQNRHSSGDHTPFHAYIGDDGDYQEESTPLTAQKTFPRSFVK
;
A
#
# COMPACT_ATOMS: atom_id res chain seq x y z
N MET A 1 74.55 13.50 43.07
CA MET A 1 73.69 13.06 41.94
C MET A 1 72.24 13.14 42.41
N ASN A 2 71.46 14.05 41.82
CA ASN A 2 70.07 14.34 42.20
C ASN A 2 69.10 13.57 41.28
N PRO A 3 68.28 12.62 41.78
CA PRO A 3 67.25 11.99 41.00
C PRO A 3 65.89 12.62 41.33
N THR A 4 65.69 13.88 40.97
CA THR A 4 64.35 14.48 40.90
C THR A 4 63.76 14.22 39.50
N ARG A 5 63.50 12.94 39.18
CA ARG A 5 62.75 12.57 37.97
C ARG A 5 61.26 12.48 38.28
N ARG A 6 60.52 13.24 37.49
CA ARG A 6 59.12 13.65 37.67
C ARG A 6 58.14 12.46 37.70
N PRO A 7 57.25 12.37 38.70
CA PRO A 7 56.09 11.46 38.71
C PRO A 7 54.95 11.83 37.73
N SER A 8 55.14 12.83 36.85
CA SER A 8 54.06 13.38 36.01
C SER A 8 53.54 12.44 34.91
N HIS A 9 54.30 11.41 34.51
CA HIS A 9 53.93 10.59 33.36
C HIS A 9 52.77 9.61 33.66
N VAL A 10 52.79 8.93 34.81
CA VAL A 10 51.79 7.89 35.14
C VAL A 10 50.45 8.50 35.57
N GLN A 11 50.48 9.66 36.23
CA GLN A 11 49.26 10.39 36.57
C GLN A 11 48.50 10.85 35.32
N SER A 12 49.22 11.26 34.27
CA SER A 12 48.63 11.66 32.98
C SER A 12 47.89 10.52 32.26
N GLN A 13 48.43 9.30 32.32
CA GLN A 13 47.87 8.15 31.61
C GLN A 13 46.55 7.68 32.24
N THR A 14 46.47 7.68 33.58
CA THR A 14 45.22 7.33 34.27
C THR A 14 44.13 8.37 34.02
N LEU A 15 44.47 9.66 34.09
CA LEU A 15 43.53 10.74 33.79
C LEU A 15 43.00 10.65 32.34
N GLY A 16 43.89 10.32 31.39
CA GLY A 16 43.54 10.11 29.98
C GLY A 16 42.42 9.07 29.80
N TRP A 17 42.49 7.92 30.49
CA TRP A 17 41.44 6.90 30.38
C TRP A 17 40.08 7.33 30.94
N HIS A 18 40.04 8.09 32.05
CA HIS A 18 38.76 8.62 32.56
C HIS A 18 38.12 9.56 31.54
N ILE A 19 38.92 10.42 30.91
CA ILE A 19 38.46 11.33 29.85
C ILE A 19 37.94 10.52 28.65
N VAL A 20 38.66 9.49 28.19
CA VAL A 20 38.23 8.62 27.08
C VAL A 20 36.89 7.94 27.39
N ILE A 21 36.69 7.44 28.62
CA ILE A 21 35.43 6.79 29.01
C ILE A 21 34.28 7.80 28.99
N VAL A 22 34.46 8.98 29.58
CA VAL A 22 33.41 10.01 29.64
C VAL A 22 33.08 10.50 28.24
N LEU A 23 34.09 10.85 27.44
CA LEU A 23 33.88 11.31 26.06
C LEU A 23 33.29 10.21 25.17
N GLY A 24 33.70 8.96 25.34
CA GLY A 24 33.17 7.82 24.58
C GLY A 24 31.70 7.55 24.90
N GLN A 25 31.31 7.56 26.17
CA GLN A 25 29.92 7.39 26.58
C GLN A 25 29.04 8.58 26.17
N LEU A 26 29.54 9.80 26.32
CA LEU A 26 28.85 11.00 25.82
C LEU A 26 28.69 10.97 24.31
N GLY A 27 29.70 10.53 23.55
CA GLY A 27 29.63 10.38 22.10
C GLY A 27 28.56 9.38 21.67
N LEU A 28 28.51 8.21 22.30
CA LEU A 28 27.48 7.20 22.02
C LEU A 28 26.07 7.68 22.40
N MET A 29 25.91 8.33 23.55
CA MET A 29 24.62 8.91 23.94
C MET A 29 24.21 10.03 23.00
N THR A 30 25.13 10.93 22.63
CA THR A 30 24.86 12.04 21.70
C THR A 30 24.48 11.51 20.33
N PHE A 31 25.10 10.43 19.86
CA PHE A 31 24.71 9.77 18.61
C PHE A 31 23.31 9.17 18.70
N ALA A 32 22.99 8.42 19.76
CA ALA A 32 21.66 7.82 19.95
C ALA A 32 20.55 8.89 20.01
N TRP A 33 20.72 9.88 20.88
CA TRP A 33 19.76 10.98 21.06
C TRP A 33 19.71 11.92 19.87
N GLY A 34 20.84 12.19 19.23
CA GLY A 34 20.91 13.03 18.03
C GLY A 34 20.18 12.37 16.87
N PHE A 35 20.41 11.08 16.64
CA PHE A 35 19.71 10.32 15.60
C PHE A 35 18.20 10.24 15.89
N PHE A 36 17.82 9.89 17.12
CA PHE A 36 16.40 9.88 17.52
C PHE A 36 15.76 11.28 17.43
N GLY A 37 16.45 12.31 17.89
CA GLY A 37 15.99 13.70 17.80
C GLY A 37 15.83 14.17 16.35
N THR A 38 16.69 13.69 15.44
CA THR A 38 16.55 13.92 14.00
C THR A 38 15.27 13.27 13.47
N ILE A 39 14.96 12.03 13.87
CA ILE A 39 13.71 11.34 13.51
C ILE A 39 12.49 12.10 14.04
N VAL A 40 12.54 12.57 15.30
CA VAL A 40 11.46 13.36 15.91
C VAL A 40 11.26 14.70 15.19
N HIS A 41 12.36 15.39 14.84
CA HIS A 41 12.32 16.70 14.20
C HIS A 41 11.74 16.65 12.79
N TYR A 42 12.21 15.71 11.97
CA TYR A 42 11.76 15.57 10.57
C TYR A 42 10.47 14.76 10.43
N ARG A 43 10.00 14.09 11.50
CA ARG A 43 8.88 13.12 11.56
C ARG A 43 9.09 11.88 10.70
N GLN A 44 9.57 12.04 9.48
CA GLN A 44 9.87 11.00 8.51
C GLN A 44 11.23 11.30 7.85
N ILE A 45 12.09 10.30 7.79
CA ILE A 45 13.37 10.37 7.08
C ILE A 45 13.35 9.25 6.05
N THR A 46 13.26 9.60 4.78
CA THR A 46 13.25 8.64 3.67
C THR A 46 14.68 8.27 3.28
N LEU A 47 14.88 7.01 2.88
CA LEU A 47 16.13 6.58 2.29
C LEU A 47 16.17 6.87 0.79
N PRO A 48 17.37 7.09 0.20
CA PRO A 48 17.52 7.15 -1.24
C PRO A 48 16.99 5.88 -1.91
N ASP A 49 16.35 6.02 -3.07
CA ASP A 49 15.63 4.95 -3.77
C ASP A 49 16.46 3.69 -3.99
N THR A 50 17.74 3.85 -4.33
CA THR A 50 18.67 2.72 -4.53
C THR A 50 18.86 1.91 -3.26
N LEU A 51 18.93 2.58 -2.11
CA LEU A 51 19.10 1.94 -0.81
C LEU A 51 17.76 1.36 -0.31
N ALA A 52 16.66 2.09 -0.47
CA ALA A 52 15.33 1.59 -0.13
C ALA A 52 15.01 0.30 -0.90
N THR A 53 15.29 0.28 -2.20
CA THR A 53 15.12 -0.89 -3.08
C THR A 53 16.05 -2.04 -2.66
N ALA A 54 17.31 -1.75 -2.34
CA ALA A 54 18.25 -2.77 -1.86
C ALA A 54 17.79 -3.39 -0.53
N ILE A 55 17.27 -2.58 0.40
CA ILE A 55 16.75 -3.05 1.69
C ILE A 55 15.52 -3.93 1.48
N LEU A 56 14.60 -3.51 0.61
CA LEU A 56 13.40 -4.27 0.29
C LEU A 56 13.73 -5.62 -0.36
N ASN A 57 14.71 -5.66 -1.26
CA ASN A 57 15.14 -6.88 -1.95
C ASN A 57 15.94 -7.82 -1.03
N PHE A 58 16.67 -7.28 -0.05
CA PHE A 58 17.55 -8.04 0.84
C PHE A 58 17.32 -7.72 2.34
N PRO A 59 16.11 -7.97 2.88
CA PRO A 59 15.79 -7.58 4.26
C PRO A 59 16.68 -8.31 5.28
N ARG A 60 16.94 -9.60 5.06
CA ARG A 60 17.82 -10.41 5.94
C ARG A 60 19.25 -9.89 5.98
N SER A 61 19.80 -9.49 4.83
CA SER A 61 21.15 -8.93 4.76
C SER A 61 21.21 -7.58 5.46
N THR A 62 20.20 -6.74 5.26
CA THR A 62 20.09 -5.43 5.91
C THR A 62 20.03 -5.59 7.42
N THR A 63 19.15 -6.45 7.94
CA THR A 63 19.07 -6.72 9.39
C THR A 63 20.40 -7.23 9.91
N ALA A 64 21.07 -8.16 9.22
CA ALA A 64 22.39 -8.66 9.64
C ALA A 64 23.44 -7.55 9.73
N VAL A 65 23.50 -6.64 8.74
CA VAL A 65 24.42 -5.50 8.73
C VAL A 65 24.10 -4.54 9.88
N VAL A 66 22.84 -4.15 10.05
CA VAL A 66 22.40 -3.24 11.11
C VAL A 66 22.67 -3.83 12.49
N THR A 67 22.35 -5.12 12.71
CA THR A 67 22.64 -5.82 13.96
C THR A 67 24.13 -5.93 14.24
N THR A 68 24.96 -6.11 13.20
CA THR A 68 26.43 -6.12 13.35
C THR A 68 26.94 -4.77 13.84
N ILE A 69 26.49 -3.67 13.23
CA ILE A 69 26.85 -2.30 13.66
C ILE A 69 26.35 -2.05 15.10
N ALA A 70 25.10 -2.41 15.39
CA ALA A 70 24.51 -2.30 16.73
C ALA A 70 25.29 -3.09 17.79
N THR A 71 25.78 -4.28 17.44
CA THR A 71 26.61 -5.13 18.32
C THR A 71 27.97 -4.49 18.58
N ILE A 72 28.61 -3.90 17.56
CA ILE A 72 29.87 -3.16 17.72
C ILE A 72 29.70 -1.98 18.67
N LEU A 73 28.64 -1.18 18.49
CA LEU A 73 28.32 -0.04 19.38
C LEU A 73 28.03 -0.49 20.82
N SER A 74 27.30 -1.60 20.99
CA SER A 74 27.00 -2.18 22.29
C SER A 74 28.26 -2.76 22.98
N ILE A 75 29.14 -3.42 22.23
CA ILE A 75 30.43 -3.90 22.74
C ILE A 75 31.29 -2.72 23.19
N LEU A 76 31.39 -1.67 22.38
CA LEU A 76 32.15 -0.46 22.72
C LEU A 76 31.63 0.18 24.02
N SER A 77 30.31 0.40 24.13
CA SER A 77 29.69 0.92 25.36
C SER A 77 29.97 0.00 26.56
N SER A 78 29.85 -1.32 26.36
CA SER A 78 30.11 -2.31 27.40
C SER A 78 31.56 -2.31 27.89
N LEU A 79 32.53 -2.15 26.97
CA LEU A 79 33.95 -2.10 27.30
C LEU A 79 34.29 -0.83 28.11
N LEU A 80 33.78 0.33 27.69
CA LEU A 80 33.93 1.58 28.42
C LEU A 80 33.30 1.49 29.82
N CYS A 81 32.13 0.87 29.92
CA CYS A 81 31.45 0.67 31.18
C CYS A 81 32.21 -0.31 32.10
N SER A 82 32.70 -1.44 31.58
CA SER A 82 33.51 -2.39 32.35
C SER A 82 34.79 -1.74 32.87
N ARG A 83 35.44 -0.90 32.06
CA ARG A 83 36.61 -0.11 32.48
C ARG A 83 36.25 0.90 33.58
N ALA A 84 35.13 1.61 33.48
CA ALA A 84 34.65 2.50 34.54
C ALA A 84 34.43 1.77 35.87
N VAL A 85 33.82 0.57 35.83
CA VAL A 85 33.63 -0.26 37.03
C VAL A 85 34.96 -0.67 37.66
N ARG A 86 35.96 -1.06 36.84
CA ARG A 86 37.30 -1.40 37.33
C ARG A 86 37.99 -0.22 38.00
N TYR A 87 37.93 0.99 37.41
CA TYR A 87 38.52 2.19 38.02
C TYR A 87 37.84 2.56 39.33
N LEU A 88 36.52 2.44 39.42
CA LEU A 88 35.80 2.67 40.67
C LEU A 88 36.21 1.66 41.74
N LEU A 89 36.28 0.36 41.40
CA LEU A 89 36.72 -0.68 42.32
C LEU A 89 38.14 -0.43 42.82
N ALA A 90 39.07 -0.13 41.90
CA ALA A 90 40.46 0.19 42.24
C ALA A 90 40.54 1.39 43.19
N SER A 91 39.85 2.48 42.87
CA SER A 91 39.85 3.68 43.71
C SER A 91 39.21 3.43 45.08
N ARG A 92 38.12 2.67 45.14
CA ARG A 92 37.43 2.35 46.40
C ARG A 92 38.26 1.43 47.29
N LEU A 93 38.96 0.46 46.70
CA LEU A 93 39.87 -0.44 47.41
C LEU A 93 41.05 0.31 48.04
N VAL A 94 41.54 1.35 47.35
CA VAL A 94 42.63 2.19 47.86
C VAL A 94 42.12 3.19 48.92
N SER A 95 40.92 3.76 48.75
CA SER A 95 40.43 4.83 49.62
C SER A 95 39.70 4.33 50.89
N GLN A 96 38.89 3.28 50.86
CA GLN A 96 38.05 2.91 52.01
C GLN A 96 38.14 1.43 52.37
N ARG A 97 37.82 1.05 53.62
CA ARG A 97 37.55 -0.36 53.95
C ARG A 97 36.37 -0.81 53.09
N PRO A 98 36.55 -1.68 52.09
CA PRO A 98 35.42 -2.12 51.28
C PRO A 98 34.49 -2.93 52.18
N VAL A 99 33.19 -2.63 52.15
CA VAL A 99 32.21 -3.60 52.62
C VAL A 99 32.28 -4.77 51.63
N SER A 100 32.60 -5.98 52.10
CA SER A 100 32.83 -7.19 51.29
C SER A 100 31.77 -7.39 50.20
N PHE A 101 30.52 -7.05 50.53
CA PHE A 101 29.39 -7.12 49.60
C PHE A 101 29.52 -6.19 48.38
N SER A 102 29.99 -4.96 48.56
CA SER A 102 30.12 -3.98 47.47
C SER A 102 31.22 -4.33 46.47
N LEU A 103 32.28 -4.98 46.95
CA LEU A 103 33.37 -5.49 46.12
C LEU A 103 32.89 -6.70 45.31
N ASN A 104 32.15 -7.61 45.93
CA ASN A 104 31.51 -8.73 45.23
C ASN A 104 30.56 -8.24 44.13
N VAL A 105 29.71 -7.25 44.45
CA VAL A 105 28.80 -6.62 43.47
C VAL A 105 29.56 -6.00 42.30
N GLY A 106 30.64 -5.25 42.56
CA GLY A 106 31.41 -4.64 41.47
C GLY A 106 32.15 -5.67 40.62
N ILE A 107 32.67 -6.75 41.21
CA ILE A 107 33.32 -7.84 40.47
C ILE A 107 32.31 -8.53 39.57
N GLU A 108 31.14 -8.89 40.10
CA GLU A 108 30.09 -9.55 39.32
C GLU A 108 29.55 -8.63 38.21
N LEU A 109 29.34 -7.34 38.50
CA LEU A 109 28.98 -6.35 37.48
C LEU A 109 30.02 -6.22 36.37
N SER A 110 31.32 -6.29 36.70
CA SER A 110 32.40 -6.23 35.70
C SER A 110 32.40 -7.44 34.76
N LYS A 111 31.85 -8.58 35.23
CA LYS A 111 31.64 -9.83 34.47
C LYS A 111 30.28 -9.90 33.78
N LYS A 112 29.46 -8.84 33.86
CA LYS A 112 28.05 -8.82 33.38
C LYS A 112 27.15 -9.85 34.09
N SER A 113 27.46 -10.17 35.35
CA SER A 113 26.68 -11.06 36.22
C SER A 113 25.90 -10.26 37.26
N PHE A 114 24.81 -10.82 37.78
CA PHE A 114 23.97 -10.18 38.81
C PHE A 114 24.12 -10.90 40.15
N VAL A 115 24.00 -10.16 41.25
CA VAL A 115 24.16 -10.71 42.59
C VAL A 115 22.80 -10.87 43.25
N LEU A 116 22.38 -12.12 43.47
CA LEU A 116 21.20 -12.44 44.28
C LEU A 116 21.56 -12.40 45.76
N ASN A 117 21.21 -11.31 46.44
CA ASN A 117 21.31 -11.25 47.90
C ASN A 117 19.97 -10.80 48.51
N PRO A 118 19.22 -11.71 49.16
CA PRO A 118 17.93 -11.37 49.78
C PRO A 118 18.08 -10.37 50.93
N ARG A 119 19.26 -10.26 51.55
CA ARG A 119 19.52 -9.27 52.61
C ARG A 119 19.65 -7.84 52.09
N ASN A 120 19.91 -7.67 50.79
CA ASN A 120 20.11 -6.36 50.15
C ASN A 120 19.31 -6.31 48.83
N PRO A 121 17.97 -6.31 48.88
CA PRO A 121 17.12 -6.41 47.70
C PRO A 121 17.36 -5.25 46.72
N TRP A 122 17.63 -4.04 47.21
CA TRP A 122 17.93 -2.87 46.36
C TRP A 122 19.17 -3.04 45.49
N TRP A 123 20.24 -3.65 46.02
CA TRP A 123 21.45 -3.93 45.24
C TRP A 123 21.20 -5.03 44.20
N THR A 124 20.43 -6.05 44.57
CA THR A 124 20.01 -7.12 43.65
C THR A 124 19.21 -6.52 42.49
N VAL A 125 18.22 -5.68 42.76
CA VAL A 125 17.41 -4.99 41.73
C VAL A 125 18.28 -4.08 40.87
N GLY A 126 19.15 -3.26 41.47
CA GLY A 126 20.04 -2.36 40.73
C GLY A 126 21.00 -3.12 39.79
N THR A 127 21.58 -4.23 40.26
CA THR A 127 22.44 -5.06 39.40
C THR A 127 21.67 -5.77 38.30
N ALA A 128 20.46 -6.26 38.58
CA ALA A 128 19.59 -6.87 37.58
C ALA A 128 19.20 -5.87 36.48
N ILE A 129 18.74 -4.67 36.85
CA ILE A 129 18.38 -3.60 35.89
C ILE A 129 19.58 -3.23 35.03
N PHE A 130 20.77 -3.10 35.63
CA PHE A 130 21.98 -2.77 34.90
C PHE A 130 22.41 -3.86 33.92
N VAL A 131 22.36 -5.14 34.33
CA VAL A 131 22.66 -6.28 33.43
C VAL A 131 21.64 -6.38 32.31
N VAL A 132 20.36 -6.16 32.58
CA VAL A 132 19.31 -6.11 31.55
C VAL A 132 19.57 -4.97 30.59
N ALA A 133 19.87 -3.76 31.08
CA ALA A 133 20.17 -2.61 30.23
C ALA A 133 21.40 -2.87 29.36
N MET A 134 22.49 -3.40 29.92
CA MET A 134 23.69 -3.80 29.16
C MET A 134 23.40 -4.85 28.09
N SER A 135 22.53 -5.81 28.39
CA SER A 135 22.15 -6.88 27.44
C SER A 135 21.18 -6.38 26.37
N ALA A 136 20.30 -5.44 26.71
CA ALA A 136 19.32 -4.86 25.81
C ALA A 136 19.90 -3.78 24.88
N GLN A 137 21.15 -3.36 25.06
CA GLN A 137 21.77 -2.34 24.20
C GLN A 137 21.80 -2.75 22.72
N THR A 138 22.15 -4.00 22.41
CA THR A 138 22.22 -4.46 21.00
C THR A 138 20.82 -4.41 20.37
N ALA A 139 19.79 -4.81 21.11
CA ALA A 139 18.41 -4.67 20.67
C ALA A 139 18.02 -3.20 20.50
N GLY A 140 18.33 -2.33 21.47
CA GLY A 140 18.05 -0.89 21.38
C GLY A 140 18.70 -0.23 20.16
N TRP A 141 19.99 -0.49 19.92
CA TRP A 141 20.69 0.01 18.73
C TRP A 141 20.15 -0.58 17.43
N THR A 142 19.82 -1.87 17.41
CA THR A 142 19.25 -2.51 16.22
C THR A 142 17.92 -1.88 15.89
N THR A 143 17.01 -1.74 16.86
CA THR A 143 15.70 -1.11 16.65
C THR A 143 15.83 0.35 16.25
N LEU A 144 16.77 1.09 16.84
CA LEU A 144 16.99 2.50 16.49
C LEU A 144 17.48 2.66 15.04
N LEU A 145 18.42 1.81 14.61
CA LEU A 145 19.09 1.95 13.31
C LEU A 145 18.39 1.19 12.18
N THR A 146 17.48 0.27 12.47
CA THR A 146 16.78 -0.51 11.43
C THR A 146 15.74 0.37 10.76
N PRO A 147 15.85 0.64 9.45
CA PRO A 147 14.80 1.34 8.73
C PRO A 147 13.56 0.45 8.64
N THR A 148 12.39 1.07 8.71
CA THR A 148 11.08 0.44 8.59
C THR A 148 10.40 0.87 7.30
N ALA A 149 9.45 0.04 6.83
CA ALA A 149 8.57 0.45 5.74
C ALA A 149 7.71 1.63 6.21
N LEU A 150 7.61 2.67 5.39
CA LEU A 150 6.80 3.85 5.64
C LEU A 150 6.11 4.29 4.35
N THR A 151 4.98 4.98 4.50
CA THR A 151 4.24 5.59 3.38
C THR A 151 4.45 7.09 3.39
N VAL A 152 4.95 7.63 2.30
CA VAL A 152 5.13 9.07 2.09
C VAL A 152 3.98 9.60 1.26
N GLU A 153 3.38 10.70 1.72
CA GLU A 153 2.39 11.44 0.96
C GLU A 153 3.10 12.53 0.15
N CYS A 154 2.94 12.51 -1.17
CA CYS A 154 3.46 13.54 -2.07
C CYS A 154 2.29 14.21 -2.79
N SER A 155 2.33 15.54 -2.94
CA SER A 155 1.33 16.25 -3.73
C SER A 155 1.57 16.00 -5.22
N ILE A 156 0.49 15.77 -5.97
CA ILE A 156 0.50 15.66 -7.43
C ILE A 156 -0.23 16.87 -7.98
N ASN A 157 0.41 17.61 -8.88
CA ASN A 157 -0.22 18.70 -9.62
C ASN A 157 -0.02 18.44 -11.11
N GLY A 158 -1.06 18.64 -11.90
CA GLY A 158 -0.97 18.43 -13.34
C GLY A 158 -2.07 19.15 -14.09
N VAL A 159 -2.04 18.98 -15.41
CA VAL A 159 -3.08 19.45 -16.30
C VAL A 159 -3.53 18.33 -17.22
N GLU A 160 -4.82 18.28 -17.49
CA GLU A 160 -5.44 17.34 -18.43
C GLU A 160 -6.28 18.09 -19.47
N LEU A 161 -6.76 17.37 -20.47
CA LEU A 161 -7.64 17.89 -21.50
C LEU A 161 -8.99 18.33 -20.90
N ASP A 162 -9.37 19.58 -21.15
CA ASP A 162 -10.69 20.11 -20.86
C ASP A 162 -11.64 19.90 -22.04
N ILE A 163 -12.42 18.81 -21.98
CA ILE A 163 -13.40 18.46 -23.01
C ILE A 163 -14.62 19.39 -23.03
N GLY A 164 -14.82 20.17 -21.96
CA GLY A 164 -15.87 21.18 -21.87
C GLY A 164 -15.46 22.55 -22.41
N SER A 165 -14.18 22.72 -22.78
CA SER A 165 -13.67 24.01 -23.26
C SER A 165 -14.15 24.32 -24.69
N PRO A 166 -14.49 25.59 -25.00
CA PRO A 166 -14.81 25.99 -26.37
C PRO A 166 -13.65 25.74 -27.34
N ALA A 167 -12.41 25.88 -26.86
CA ALA A 167 -11.22 25.64 -27.67
C ALA A 167 -11.11 24.18 -28.11
N PHE A 168 -11.45 23.22 -27.25
CA PHE A 168 -11.45 21.80 -27.62
C PHE A 168 -12.48 21.52 -28.71
N ARG A 169 -13.69 22.07 -28.58
CA ARG A 169 -14.73 21.96 -29.62
C ARG A 169 -14.22 22.49 -30.96
N ASP A 170 -13.70 23.71 -30.98
CA ASP A 170 -13.23 24.36 -32.21
C ASP A 170 -12.06 23.56 -32.85
N PHE A 171 -11.22 22.92 -32.03
CA PHE A 171 -10.17 22.01 -32.48
C PHE A 171 -10.73 20.76 -33.17
N VAL A 172 -11.73 20.10 -32.58
CA VAL A 172 -12.39 18.94 -33.18
C VAL A 172 -13.04 19.35 -34.51
N GLU A 173 -13.74 20.48 -34.53
CA GLU A 173 -14.41 20.99 -35.73
C GLU A 173 -13.45 21.36 -36.86
N ALA A 174 -12.26 21.86 -36.54
CA ALA A 174 -11.24 22.14 -37.55
C ALA A 174 -10.59 20.86 -38.12
N ARG A 175 -10.61 19.76 -37.36
CA ARG A 175 -9.89 18.52 -37.70
C ARG A 175 -10.70 17.56 -38.58
N TYR A 176 -12.03 17.56 -38.48
CA TYR A 176 -12.87 16.69 -39.29
C TYR A 176 -13.92 17.49 -40.07
N SER A 177 -14.44 16.91 -41.15
CA SER A 177 -15.51 17.53 -41.92
C SER A 177 -16.80 17.60 -41.10
N ILE A 178 -17.57 18.67 -41.30
CA ILE A 178 -18.90 18.86 -40.72
C ILE A 178 -19.75 17.59 -40.89
N GLY A 179 -20.38 17.15 -39.80
CA GLY A 179 -21.21 15.94 -39.75
C GLY A 179 -20.41 14.64 -39.56
N SER A 180 -19.16 14.57 -40.02
CA SER A 180 -18.35 13.34 -39.93
C SER A 180 -17.82 13.03 -38.53
N TYR A 181 -17.91 13.97 -37.57
CA TYR A 181 -17.50 13.76 -36.18
C TYR A 181 -18.26 12.61 -35.53
N TYR A 182 -19.53 12.44 -35.93
CA TYR A 182 -20.42 11.45 -35.37
C TYR A 182 -20.47 10.14 -36.16
N ASP A 183 -20.00 10.16 -37.42
CA ASP A 183 -20.06 8.99 -38.32
C ASP A 183 -18.73 8.21 -38.34
N ARG A 184 -17.63 8.85 -37.90
CA ARG A 184 -16.29 8.24 -37.96
C ARG A 184 -16.00 7.19 -36.90
N GLU A 185 -16.66 7.24 -35.74
CA GLU A 185 -16.57 6.16 -34.74
C GLU A 185 -17.53 5.01 -35.02
N THR A 186 -18.65 5.31 -35.67
CA THR A 186 -19.81 4.43 -35.72
C THR A 186 -19.69 3.32 -36.76
N GLY A 187 -18.48 3.12 -37.32
CA GLY A 187 -18.16 1.88 -38.02
C GLY A 187 -18.98 1.63 -39.28
N ALA A 188 -19.53 2.67 -39.93
CA ALA A 188 -20.22 2.48 -41.22
C ALA A 188 -19.25 1.99 -42.33
N GLY A 189 -17.93 2.15 -42.16
CA GLY A 189 -16.92 1.81 -43.18
C GLY A 189 -15.82 0.83 -42.79
N SER A 190 -15.67 0.44 -41.52
CA SER A 190 -14.60 -0.49 -41.12
C SER A 190 -15.07 -1.44 -40.02
N SER A 191 -15.35 -2.68 -40.41
CA SER A 191 -15.64 -3.83 -39.55
C SER A 191 -14.59 -4.11 -38.46
N LEU A 192 -13.44 -3.43 -38.49
CA LEU A 192 -12.34 -3.61 -37.53
C LEU A 192 -12.37 -2.60 -36.36
N SER A 193 -12.98 -1.42 -36.52
CA SER A 193 -13.02 -0.39 -35.46
C SER A 193 -14.27 -0.49 -34.59
N GLY A 194 -15.40 -0.89 -35.20
CA GLY A 194 -16.67 -1.10 -34.48
C GLY A 194 -16.57 -2.18 -33.41
N ASP A 195 -15.78 -3.24 -33.62
CA ASP A 195 -15.60 -4.32 -32.66
C ASP A 195 -14.74 -3.92 -31.43
N VAL A 196 -13.82 -2.95 -31.60
CA VAL A 196 -12.86 -2.56 -30.54
C VAL A 196 -13.50 -1.63 -29.52
N ILE A 197 -14.40 -0.73 -29.95
CA ILE A 197 -15.09 0.21 -29.06
C ILE A 197 -16.40 -0.39 -28.51
N SER A 198 -17.09 -1.23 -29.30
CA SER A 198 -18.41 -1.72 -28.90
C SER A 198 -18.40 -2.63 -27.67
N LEU A 199 -17.42 -3.53 -27.57
CA LEU A 199 -17.36 -4.49 -26.47
C LEU A 199 -17.06 -3.80 -25.12
N PRO A 200 -16.01 -2.97 -24.97
CA PRO A 200 -15.77 -2.24 -23.72
C PRO A 200 -16.91 -1.31 -23.34
N THR A 201 -17.57 -0.68 -24.32
CA THR A 201 -18.71 0.20 -24.04
C THR A 201 -19.91 -0.58 -23.50
N ASP A 202 -20.29 -1.70 -24.13
CA ASP A 202 -21.39 -2.57 -23.65
C ASP A 202 -21.09 -3.12 -22.24
N ILE A 203 -19.86 -3.60 -22.01
CA ILE A 203 -19.39 -4.07 -20.69
C ILE A 203 -19.51 -2.96 -19.64
N SER A 204 -19.18 -1.71 -19.98
CA SER A 204 -19.33 -0.56 -19.05
C SER A 204 -20.78 -0.32 -18.66
N GLY A 205 -21.71 -0.41 -19.61
CA GLY A 205 -23.14 -0.32 -19.33
C GLY A 205 -23.60 -1.45 -18.40
N ILE A 206 -23.24 -2.70 -18.70
CA ILE A 206 -23.59 -3.87 -17.86
C ILE A 206 -22.99 -3.75 -16.46
N ALA A 207 -21.73 -3.32 -16.35
CA ALA A 207 -21.03 -3.08 -15.09
C ALA A 207 -21.76 -2.03 -14.25
N SER A 208 -22.13 -0.91 -14.87
CA SER A 208 -22.85 0.17 -14.20
C SER A 208 -24.23 -0.26 -13.73
N ALA A 209 -24.98 -1.03 -14.55
CA ALA A 209 -26.25 -1.61 -14.15
C ALA A 209 -26.12 -2.62 -13.00
N GLY A 210 -25.08 -3.46 -13.03
CA GLY A 210 -24.78 -4.44 -11.98
C GLY A 210 -24.44 -3.81 -10.62
N ARG A 211 -23.90 -2.58 -10.63
CA ARG A 211 -23.58 -1.80 -9.41
C ARG A 211 -24.72 -1.74 -8.43
N ARG A 212 -25.93 -1.50 -8.94
CA ARG A 212 -27.16 -1.34 -8.13
C ARG A 212 -27.42 -2.56 -7.25
N PHE A 213 -26.95 -3.72 -7.68
CA PHE A 213 -27.17 -5.01 -7.01
C PHE A 213 -25.90 -5.54 -6.33
N GLY A 214 -24.85 -4.72 -6.24
CA GLY A 214 -23.57 -5.14 -5.65
C GLY A 214 -22.84 -6.20 -6.46
N ILE A 215 -23.13 -6.34 -7.76
CA ILE A 215 -22.43 -7.28 -8.64
C ILE A 215 -21.08 -6.63 -8.99
N PRO A 216 -19.94 -7.20 -8.52
CA PRO A 216 -18.63 -6.65 -8.85
C PRO A 216 -18.38 -6.83 -10.35
N ASN A 217 -17.94 -5.77 -11.02
CA ASN A 217 -17.56 -5.84 -12.42
C ASN A 217 -16.35 -4.94 -12.68
N ILE A 218 -15.39 -5.44 -13.45
CA ILE A 218 -14.14 -4.76 -13.78
C ILE A 218 -14.14 -4.49 -15.28
N ILE A 219 -14.04 -3.22 -15.64
CA ILE A 219 -13.91 -2.80 -17.03
C ILE A 219 -12.43 -2.65 -17.33
N ASN A 220 -11.91 -3.40 -18.30
CA ASN A 220 -10.52 -3.27 -18.73
C ASN A 220 -10.47 -2.44 -20.01
N TYR A 221 -9.81 -1.30 -19.95
CA TYR A 221 -9.69 -0.38 -21.07
C TYR A 221 -8.30 0.28 -21.08
N ASN A 222 -7.62 0.24 -22.22
CA ASN A 222 -6.24 0.75 -22.39
C ASN A 222 -5.26 0.30 -21.27
N LEU A 223 -5.31 -0.98 -20.88
CA LEU A 223 -4.54 -1.59 -19.78
C LEU A 223 -4.87 -1.06 -18.38
N VAL A 224 -5.96 -0.31 -18.23
CA VAL A 224 -6.48 0.17 -16.96
C VAL A 224 -7.75 -0.60 -16.59
N SER A 225 -7.79 -1.10 -15.36
CA SER A 225 -8.95 -1.77 -14.79
C SER A 225 -9.76 -0.76 -13.99
N PHE A 226 -11.00 -0.49 -14.38
CA PHE A 226 -11.93 0.36 -13.65
C PHE A 226 -12.90 -0.49 -12.83
N ASN A 227 -13.18 -0.02 -11.61
CA ASN A 227 -14.18 -0.61 -10.74
C ASN A 227 -15.55 -0.06 -11.13
N ILE A 228 -16.36 -0.90 -11.80
CA ILE A 228 -17.77 -0.67 -12.13
C ILE A 228 -18.05 0.43 -13.17
N SER A 229 -17.41 1.59 -13.07
CA SER A 229 -17.63 2.75 -13.95
C SER A 229 -16.31 3.48 -14.18
N THR A 230 -16.18 4.08 -15.36
CA THR A 230 -15.05 4.95 -15.70
C THR A 230 -15.24 6.39 -15.23
N GLY A 231 -16.46 6.80 -14.88
CA GLY A 231 -16.79 8.18 -14.48
C GLY A 231 -16.53 9.26 -15.54
N GLY A 232 -16.25 8.87 -16.79
CA GLY A 232 -15.85 9.80 -17.85
C GLY A 232 -14.51 10.47 -17.63
N ILE A 233 -13.63 9.87 -16.82
CA ILE A 233 -12.32 10.45 -16.51
C ILE A 233 -11.30 10.12 -17.61
N LEU A 234 -10.20 10.87 -17.65
CA LEU A 234 -9.02 10.45 -18.39
C LEU A 234 -8.18 9.54 -17.48
N PRO A 235 -7.84 8.30 -17.87
CA PRO A 235 -7.00 7.43 -17.05
C PRO A 235 -5.54 7.91 -17.07
N THR A 236 -5.26 8.97 -16.32
CA THR A 236 -3.90 9.48 -16.12
C THR A 236 -3.40 9.12 -14.73
N GLY A 237 -2.17 8.63 -14.66
CA GLY A 237 -1.42 8.64 -13.39
C GLY A 237 -0.50 7.47 -13.11
N SER A 238 -0.51 6.41 -13.93
CA SER A 238 0.51 5.35 -13.79
C SER A 238 1.50 5.44 -14.95
N PRO A 239 2.83 5.43 -14.70
CA PRO A 239 3.83 5.17 -15.75
C PRO A 239 3.55 3.86 -16.50
N GLN A 240 2.74 2.96 -15.92
CA GLN A 240 2.29 1.70 -16.51
C GLN A 240 1.10 1.86 -17.47
N THR A 241 0.47 3.04 -17.58
CA THR A 241 -0.48 3.38 -18.66
C THR A 241 0.23 3.68 -19.98
N ALA A 242 1.42 3.10 -20.18
CA ALA A 242 2.00 2.90 -21.49
C ALA A 242 1.05 1.97 -22.26
N GLY A 243 0.03 2.58 -22.88
CA GLY A 243 -0.94 1.86 -23.70
C GLY A 243 -0.23 1.03 -24.76
N LEU A 244 -0.99 0.18 -25.45
CA LEU A 244 -0.44 -0.76 -26.42
C LEU A 244 0.55 -0.04 -27.36
N ASN A 245 1.82 -0.48 -27.36
CA ASN A 245 2.91 0.08 -28.18
C ASN A 245 2.77 -0.31 -29.67
N ARG A 246 1.54 -0.39 -30.17
CA ARG A 246 1.23 -0.64 -31.57
C ARG A 246 0.96 0.69 -32.26
N THR A 247 1.26 0.75 -33.55
CA THR A 247 0.89 1.86 -34.44
C THR A 247 -0.63 1.95 -34.52
N VAL A 248 -1.24 2.70 -33.60
CA VAL A 248 -2.69 2.92 -33.56
C VAL A 248 -3.03 4.18 -34.35
N PHE A 249 -4.21 4.20 -34.97
CA PHE A 249 -4.73 5.34 -35.72
C PHE A 249 -4.88 6.55 -34.78
N VAL A 250 -4.00 7.55 -34.93
CA VAL A 250 -3.92 8.75 -34.07
C VAL A 250 -4.96 9.80 -34.45
N ASN A 251 -6.23 9.38 -34.56
CA ASN A 251 -7.30 10.20 -35.11
C ASN A 251 -8.30 10.66 -34.06
N GLY A 252 -7.94 10.77 -32.77
CA GLY A 252 -8.84 11.26 -31.70
C GLY A 252 -10.11 10.43 -31.52
N LEU A 253 -11.09 10.65 -32.39
CA LEU A 253 -12.36 9.93 -32.59
C LEU A 253 -12.21 8.50 -33.16
N ASN A 254 -11.05 7.86 -33.08
CA ASN A 254 -10.86 6.48 -33.58
C ASN A 254 -9.73 5.84 -32.78
N PHE A 255 -9.83 5.99 -31.46
CA PHE A 255 -8.80 5.52 -30.56
C PHE A 255 -8.90 4.00 -30.38
N ALA A 256 -7.79 3.30 -30.58
CA ALA A 256 -7.70 1.86 -30.37
C ALA A 256 -6.55 1.50 -29.42
N GLY A 257 -6.30 2.37 -28.43
CA GLY A 257 -5.21 2.25 -27.47
C GLY A 257 -3.98 3.08 -27.82
N GLY A 258 -3.16 3.36 -26.81
CA GLY A 258 -1.94 4.16 -26.98
C GLY A 258 -1.49 4.84 -25.69
N PRO A 259 -0.25 5.35 -25.65
CA PRO A 259 0.25 6.09 -24.51
C PRO A 259 -0.49 7.43 -24.38
N ILE A 260 -1.05 7.66 -23.20
CA ILE A 260 -1.73 8.91 -22.87
C ILE A 260 -0.69 9.92 -22.37
N LEU A 261 -0.80 11.16 -22.84
CA LEU A 261 0.01 12.28 -22.41
C LEU A 261 -0.17 12.49 -20.90
N HIS A 262 0.94 12.34 -20.17
CA HIS A 262 0.99 12.62 -18.75
C HIS A 262 1.68 13.97 -18.55
N ASN A 263 0.93 14.96 -18.12
CA ASN A 263 1.47 16.27 -17.78
C ASN A 263 1.22 16.54 -16.29
N PHE A 264 1.90 15.76 -15.45
CA PHE A 264 1.95 15.99 -14.01
C PHE A 264 3.38 16.22 -13.54
N SER A 265 3.50 17.09 -12.55
CA SER A 265 4.68 17.24 -11.71
C SER A 265 4.35 16.71 -10.32
N MET A 266 5.23 15.87 -9.78
CA MET A 266 5.21 15.53 -8.36
C MET A 266 6.07 16.56 -7.63
N GLU A 267 5.59 17.05 -6.50
CA GLU A 267 6.39 17.91 -5.63
C GLU A 267 7.50 17.05 -4.99
N ASP A 268 8.73 17.56 -4.95
CA ASP A 268 9.89 16.88 -4.36
C ASP A 268 9.59 16.37 -2.94
N PRO A 269 10.07 15.17 -2.54
CA PRO A 269 11.21 14.43 -3.12
C PRO A 269 10.87 13.42 -4.23
N PRO A 270 11.87 13.06 -5.08
CA PRO A 270 11.72 12.07 -6.13
C PRO A 270 11.22 10.72 -5.58
N HIS A 271 10.25 10.14 -6.28
CA HIS A 271 9.58 8.91 -5.90
C HIS A 271 10.48 7.68 -6.13
N PRO A 272 10.64 6.79 -5.14
CA PRO A 272 11.37 5.54 -5.33
C PRO A 272 10.67 4.61 -6.30
N ALA A 273 11.27 4.46 -7.48
CA ALA A 273 10.85 3.49 -8.47
C ALA A 273 10.84 2.06 -7.87
N GLY A 274 9.73 1.34 -8.06
CA GLY A 274 9.61 -0.08 -7.68
C GLY A 274 8.84 -0.38 -6.40
N PHE A 275 8.31 0.63 -5.70
CA PHE A 275 7.40 0.43 -4.59
C PHE A 275 5.93 0.50 -5.03
N THR A 276 5.04 -0.15 -4.28
CA THR A 276 3.60 -0.01 -4.49
C THR A 276 3.21 1.43 -4.19
N SER A 277 2.68 2.11 -5.20
CA SER A 277 2.15 3.46 -5.10
C SER A 277 0.64 3.41 -5.31
N ASN A 278 -0.11 3.98 -4.37
CA ASN A 278 -1.50 4.32 -4.58
C ASN A 278 -1.57 5.83 -4.72
N TYR A 279 -2.40 6.37 -5.60
CA TYR A 279 -2.59 7.81 -5.68
C TYR A 279 -4.06 8.16 -5.84
N SER A 280 -4.45 9.31 -5.30
CA SER A 280 -5.78 9.87 -5.49
C SER A 280 -5.68 11.16 -6.29
N LEU A 281 -6.51 11.33 -7.31
CA LEU A 281 -6.56 12.54 -8.15
C LEU A 281 -7.98 13.11 -8.15
N THR A 282 -8.07 14.43 -8.29
CA THR A 282 -9.31 15.15 -8.52
C THR A 282 -9.34 15.60 -9.98
N GLN A 283 -10.05 14.86 -10.83
CA GLN A 283 -10.03 15.01 -12.29
C GLN A 283 -11.39 15.45 -12.82
N GLN A 284 -11.39 16.02 -14.03
CA GLN A 284 -12.59 16.23 -14.81
C GLN A 284 -13.12 14.87 -15.29
N GLY A 285 -14.39 14.62 -15.00
CA GLY A 285 -15.17 13.50 -15.49
C GLY A 285 -16.32 13.98 -16.39
N PHE A 286 -17.05 13.02 -16.94
CA PHE A 286 -18.25 13.27 -17.73
C PHE A 286 -19.25 12.14 -17.49
N SER A 287 -20.45 12.49 -17.05
CA SER A 287 -21.50 11.53 -16.67
C SER A 287 -22.85 12.02 -17.18
N ALA A 288 -23.93 11.34 -16.80
CA ALA A 288 -25.28 11.78 -17.10
C ALA A 288 -26.29 11.45 -15.99
N ASP A 289 -27.28 12.32 -15.85
CA ASP A 289 -28.53 11.94 -15.21
C ASP A 289 -29.42 11.29 -16.25
N VAL A 290 -29.72 10.02 -16.04
CA VAL A 290 -30.65 9.27 -16.88
C VAL A 290 -31.92 9.02 -16.07
N SER A 291 -33.07 9.27 -16.68
CA SER A 291 -34.37 8.90 -16.12
C SER A 291 -35.19 8.17 -17.16
N CYS A 292 -35.60 6.95 -16.85
CA CYS A 292 -36.33 6.07 -17.77
C CYS A 292 -37.78 5.86 -17.32
N GLN A 293 -38.68 5.81 -18.29
CA GLN A 293 -40.07 5.44 -18.07
C GLN A 293 -40.56 4.53 -19.19
N GLN A 294 -41.36 3.53 -18.84
CA GLN A 294 -42.07 2.74 -19.83
C GLN A 294 -43.30 3.51 -20.31
N VAL A 295 -43.54 3.47 -21.61
CA VAL A 295 -44.70 4.10 -22.23
C VAL A 295 -45.59 3.05 -22.85
N SER A 296 -46.91 3.27 -22.78
CA SER A 296 -47.86 2.42 -23.48
C SER A 296 -47.59 2.44 -24.98
N LYS A 297 -47.85 1.31 -25.64
CA LYS A 297 -47.80 1.19 -27.11
C LYS A 297 -48.77 2.15 -27.82
N ASP A 298 -49.76 2.66 -27.10
CA ASP A 298 -50.78 3.60 -27.60
C ASP A 298 -50.35 5.07 -27.48
N LEU A 299 -49.08 5.37 -27.20
CA LEU A 299 -48.61 6.76 -27.14
C LEU A 299 -48.66 7.40 -28.55
N PHE A 300 -49.69 8.20 -28.79
CA PHE A 300 -49.85 8.99 -30.01
C PHE A 300 -49.09 10.32 -29.90
N GLY A 301 -47.82 10.37 -30.32
CA GLY A 301 -47.04 11.61 -30.41
C GLY A 301 -45.53 11.38 -30.30
N PRO A 302 -44.68 12.29 -30.81
CA PRO A 302 -43.24 12.13 -30.78
C PRO A 302 -42.67 12.08 -29.34
N PRO A 303 -41.71 11.19 -29.03
CA PRO A 303 -41.06 10.28 -29.96
C PRO A 303 -41.90 9.01 -30.27
N THR A 304 -42.16 8.72 -31.55
CA THR A 304 -42.78 7.44 -31.97
C THR A 304 -41.84 6.61 -32.84
N LEU A 305 -41.81 5.31 -32.54
CA LEU A 305 -41.08 4.33 -33.32
C LEU A 305 -42.02 3.69 -34.34
N ASN A 306 -41.61 3.67 -35.60
CA ASN A 306 -42.28 2.88 -36.63
C ASN A 306 -41.35 1.79 -37.13
N LEU A 307 -41.85 0.56 -37.08
CA LEU A 307 -41.13 -0.64 -37.45
C LEU A 307 -41.73 -1.22 -38.73
N TYR A 308 -40.89 -1.40 -39.74
CA TYR A 308 -41.20 -2.21 -40.91
C TYR A 308 -40.42 -3.52 -40.81
N SER A 309 -41.15 -4.63 -40.92
CA SER A 309 -40.56 -5.96 -41.00
C SER A 309 -40.79 -6.54 -42.38
N TYR A 310 -39.73 -7.12 -42.96
CA TYR A 310 -39.78 -7.84 -44.21
C TYR A 310 -39.14 -9.21 -44.00
N THR A 311 -39.96 -10.26 -44.06
CA THR A 311 -39.49 -11.64 -43.92
C THR A 311 -39.21 -12.22 -45.30
N TYR A 312 -38.00 -12.73 -45.51
CA TYR A 312 -37.61 -13.41 -46.72
C TYR A 312 -36.86 -14.73 -46.42
N PRO A 313 -37.08 -15.77 -47.23
CA PRO A 313 -36.32 -17.01 -47.10
C PRO A 313 -34.91 -16.82 -47.67
N ILE A 314 -33.88 -17.18 -46.91
CA ILE A 314 -32.52 -17.36 -47.41
C ILE A 314 -32.18 -18.84 -47.29
N THR A 315 -31.68 -19.43 -48.37
CA THR A 315 -31.07 -20.76 -48.35
C THR A 315 -29.57 -20.59 -48.09
N PRO A 316 -29.09 -20.76 -46.84
CA PRO A 316 -27.68 -20.59 -46.54
C PRO A 316 -26.84 -21.56 -47.38
N HIS A 317 -25.83 -21.04 -48.09
CA HIS A 317 -24.89 -21.87 -48.83
C HIS A 317 -23.74 -22.25 -47.89
N GLY A 318 -23.75 -23.49 -47.39
CA GLY A 318 -22.70 -24.03 -46.52
C GLY A 318 -22.85 -25.54 -46.32
N PRO A 319 -21.74 -26.25 -46.01
CA PRO A 319 -21.79 -27.69 -45.80
C PRO A 319 -22.67 -28.03 -44.59
N GLY A 320 -23.78 -28.75 -44.83
CA GLY A 320 -24.65 -29.32 -43.80
C GLY A 320 -25.95 -28.58 -43.50
N VAL A 321 -26.36 -27.58 -44.28
CA VAL A 321 -27.66 -26.91 -44.10
C VAL A 321 -28.43 -26.85 -45.43
N GLU A 322 -29.35 -27.80 -45.65
CA GLU A 322 -30.17 -27.86 -46.88
C GLU A 322 -31.56 -27.22 -46.72
N SER A 323 -31.96 -26.82 -45.50
CA SER A 323 -33.28 -26.26 -45.26
C SER A 323 -33.29 -24.73 -45.38
N PRO A 324 -34.21 -24.13 -46.16
CA PRO A 324 -34.39 -22.68 -46.18
C PRO A 324 -34.74 -22.18 -44.79
N ARG A 325 -34.05 -21.12 -44.33
CA ARG A 325 -34.41 -20.42 -43.11
C ARG A 325 -35.06 -19.09 -43.48
N ASN A 326 -36.12 -18.74 -42.79
CA ASN A 326 -36.73 -17.43 -42.91
C ASN A 326 -35.90 -16.44 -42.09
N TYR A 327 -35.51 -15.34 -42.71
CA TYR A 327 -34.88 -14.21 -42.05
C TYR A 327 -35.86 -13.05 -42.06
N THR A 328 -35.96 -12.35 -40.93
CA THR A 328 -36.73 -11.13 -40.82
C THR A 328 -35.76 -9.97 -40.85
N GLN A 329 -35.79 -9.19 -41.92
CA GLN A 329 -35.16 -7.88 -41.94
C GLN A 329 -36.10 -6.87 -41.34
N LEU A 330 -35.53 -6.01 -40.51
CA LEU A 330 -36.23 -4.95 -39.81
C LEU A 330 -35.59 -3.64 -40.21
N SER A 331 -36.44 -2.71 -40.62
CA SER A 331 -36.08 -1.32 -40.85
C SER A 331 -37.01 -0.46 -40.03
N TRP A 332 -36.48 0.59 -39.41
CA TRP A 332 -37.28 1.48 -38.58
C TRP A 332 -36.83 2.91 -38.77
N PHE A 333 -37.65 3.80 -38.23
CA PHE A 333 -37.40 5.21 -38.19
C PHE A 333 -38.08 5.78 -36.95
N LEU A 334 -37.42 6.78 -36.38
CA LEU A 334 -37.85 7.45 -35.17
C LEU A 334 -38.42 8.81 -35.54
N TYR A 335 -39.69 9.04 -35.25
CA TYR A 335 -40.27 10.38 -35.32
C TYR A 335 -39.92 11.12 -34.04
N CYS A 336 -39.00 12.06 -34.13
CA CYS A 336 -38.76 13.02 -33.07
C CYS A 336 -39.63 14.26 -33.29
N ALA A 337 -39.73 15.15 -32.31
CA ALA A 337 -40.49 16.40 -32.47
C ALA A 337 -40.00 17.26 -33.66
N ASP A 338 -38.72 17.11 -34.02
CA ASP A 338 -38.02 17.97 -34.97
C ASP A 338 -37.99 17.36 -36.38
N GLY A 339 -38.60 16.18 -36.55
CA GLY A 339 -38.64 15.48 -37.82
C GLY A 339 -38.32 13.99 -37.69
N LEU A 340 -38.16 13.39 -38.86
CA LEU A 340 -38.02 11.97 -39.03
C LEU A 340 -36.53 11.60 -39.11
N PHE A 341 -36.07 10.81 -38.14
CA PHE A 341 -34.73 10.26 -38.10
C PHE A 341 -34.75 8.86 -38.70
N TRP A 342 -34.19 8.73 -39.91
CA TRP A 342 -34.01 7.44 -40.56
C TRP A 342 -32.85 6.69 -39.91
N SER A 343 -33.02 5.38 -39.76
CA SER A 343 -31.88 4.51 -39.53
C SER A 343 -31.19 4.24 -40.86
N ASP A 344 -29.89 4.51 -40.92
CA ASP A 344 -29.09 4.21 -42.11
C ASP A 344 -28.82 2.69 -42.28
N PHE A 345 -29.27 1.86 -41.32
CA PHE A 345 -28.94 0.44 -41.27
C PHE A 345 -30.18 -0.44 -41.12
N ASN A 346 -30.25 -1.48 -41.94
CA ASN A 346 -31.22 -2.55 -41.79
C ASN A 346 -30.64 -3.65 -40.90
N GLN A 347 -31.36 -4.05 -39.85
CA GLN A 347 -30.97 -5.22 -39.06
C GLN A 347 -31.63 -6.49 -39.61
N VAL A 348 -30.91 -7.60 -39.53
CA VAL A 348 -31.41 -8.91 -39.97
C VAL A 348 -31.31 -9.88 -38.79
N THR A 349 -32.42 -10.54 -38.48
CA THR A 349 -32.46 -11.66 -37.52
C THR A 349 -33.09 -12.88 -38.17
N VAL A 350 -32.78 -14.08 -37.70
CA VAL A 350 -33.55 -15.27 -38.11
C VAL A 350 -34.98 -15.13 -37.56
N ALA A 351 -35.98 -15.45 -38.38
CA ALA A 351 -37.36 -15.44 -37.93
C ALA A 351 -37.54 -16.44 -36.77
N GLN A 352 -38.32 -16.06 -35.76
CA GLN A 352 -38.58 -16.88 -34.55
C GLN A 352 -37.36 -17.12 -33.64
N THR A 353 -36.36 -16.25 -33.65
CA THR A 353 -35.25 -16.25 -32.68
C THR A 353 -35.64 -15.62 -31.33
N ASP A 354 -34.67 -15.65 -30.41
CA ASP A 354 -34.63 -14.97 -29.12
C ASP A 354 -35.17 -13.54 -29.16
N GLY A 355 -35.00 -12.82 -30.27
CA GLY A 355 -35.68 -11.55 -30.51
C GLY A 355 -34.77 -10.46 -31.03
N ILE A 356 -35.27 -9.23 -30.99
CA ILE A 356 -34.54 -8.02 -31.32
C ILE A 356 -34.61 -7.10 -30.13
N PHE A 357 -33.46 -6.51 -29.79
CA PHE A 357 -33.43 -5.36 -28.89
C PHE A 357 -32.93 -4.17 -29.70
N TRP A 358 -33.64 -3.06 -29.57
CA TRP A 358 -33.44 -1.89 -30.38
C TRP A 358 -33.37 -0.63 -29.51
N GLY A 359 -32.59 0.34 -29.97
CA GLY A 359 -32.60 1.69 -29.43
C GLY A 359 -32.23 2.75 -30.46
N SER A 360 -32.75 3.96 -30.29
CA SER A 360 -32.40 5.15 -31.08
C SER A 360 -32.58 6.42 -30.25
N ILE A 361 -32.05 7.54 -30.72
CA ILE A 361 -32.00 8.79 -29.97
C ILE A 361 -32.60 9.96 -30.75
N CYS A 362 -33.41 10.76 -30.06
CA CYS A 362 -33.77 12.11 -30.45
C CYS A 362 -32.85 13.09 -29.73
N PRO A 363 -31.88 13.72 -30.42
CA PRO A 363 -30.97 14.66 -29.80
C PRO A 363 -31.71 15.96 -29.42
N PHE A 364 -31.31 16.59 -28.30
CA PHE A 364 -31.83 17.89 -27.87
C PHE A 364 -33.35 17.90 -27.58
N GLN A 365 -33.85 16.82 -27.00
CA GLN A 365 -35.27 16.65 -26.67
C GLN A 365 -35.44 16.19 -25.23
N ASN A 366 -36.58 16.56 -24.64
CA ASN A 366 -36.96 16.19 -23.27
C ASN A 366 -38.38 15.57 -23.25
N MET A 367 -38.63 14.74 -22.23
CA MET A 367 -39.95 14.20 -21.91
C MET A 367 -40.78 15.30 -21.23
N SER A 368 -41.29 16.29 -21.98
CA SER A 368 -42.39 17.12 -21.48
C SER A 368 -43.72 16.49 -21.87
N SER A 369 -44.68 16.47 -20.94
CA SER A 369 -46.02 15.88 -21.08
C SER A 369 -46.94 16.61 -22.08
N THR A 370 -46.41 17.59 -22.81
CA THR A 370 -47.11 18.34 -23.84
C THR A 370 -46.80 17.73 -25.20
N ASN A 371 -47.79 17.59 -26.09
CA ASN A 371 -47.63 17.12 -27.49
C ASN A 371 -46.59 17.91 -28.32
N THR A 372 -46.03 18.97 -27.75
CA THR A 372 -44.78 19.61 -28.17
C THR A 372 -43.70 19.21 -27.17
N SER A 373 -43.04 18.06 -27.36
CA SER A 373 -41.74 17.80 -26.74
C SER A 373 -40.82 18.94 -27.18
N GLY A 374 -40.50 19.82 -26.23
CA GLY A 374 -39.73 21.02 -26.51
C GLY A 374 -38.28 20.66 -26.80
N TYR A 375 -37.68 21.38 -27.75
CA TYR A 375 -36.23 21.43 -27.90
C TYR A 375 -35.58 21.80 -26.56
N ASP A 376 -34.69 20.95 -26.08
CA ASP A 376 -33.93 21.13 -24.84
C ASP A 376 -32.47 20.79 -25.11
N SER A 377 -31.64 21.83 -25.24
CA SER A 377 -30.21 21.68 -25.52
C SER A 377 -29.46 20.90 -24.44
N SER A 378 -30.03 20.73 -23.25
CA SER A 378 -29.40 20.05 -22.12
C SER A 378 -29.79 18.57 -21.99
N SER A 379 -30.65 18.05 -22.87
CA SER A 379 -31.13 16.67 -22.78
C SER A 379 -31.28 15.96 -24.12
N HIS A 380 -31.23 14.64 -24.09
CA HIS A 380 -31.46 13.77 -25.24
C HIS A 380 -32.48 12.70 -24.83
N LEU A 381 -33.34 12.29 -25.77
CA LEU A 381 -34.26 11.17 -25.54
C LEU A 381 -33.73 9.92 -26.21
N ALA A 382 -33.48 8.87 -25.43
CA ALA A 382 -33.27 7.52 -25.95
C ALA A 382 -34.60 6.77 -25.91
N MET A 383 -35.00 6.17 -27.02
CA MET A 383 -36.14 5.27 -27.10
C MET A 383 -35.62 3.85 -27.33
N MET A 384 -36.09 2.90 -26.54
CA MET A 384 -35.68 1.50 -26.61
C MET A 384 -36.90 0.59 -26.67
N LEU A 385 -36.76 -0.54 -27.36
CA LEU A 385 -37.81 -1.54 -27.51
C LEU A 385 -37.22 -2.95 -27.62
N GLY A 386 -37.75 -3.88 -26.83
CA GLY A 386 -37.52 -5.31 -26.99
C GLY A 386 -38.67 -6.00 -27.73
N LEU A 387 -38.33 -6.84 -28.69
CA LEU A 387 -39.25 -7.68 -29.46
C LEU A 387 -38.78 -9.13 -29.41
N GLY A 388 -39.71 -10.08 -29.53
CA GLY A 388 -39.41 -11.52 -29.43
C GLY A 388 -39.43 -12.03 -27.99
N GLN A 389 -39.13 -13.31 -27.81
CA GLN A 389 -39.35 -14.01 -26.53
C GLN A 389 -38.33 -13.63 -25.45
N SER A 390 -37.07 -13.43 -25.81
CA SER A 390 -35.97 -13.15 -24.88
C SER A 390 -35.90 -11.70 -24.45
N TYR A 391 -36.51 -10.77 -25.20
CA TYR A 391 -36.48 -9.33 -24.91
C TYR A 391 -37.86 -8.70 -24.68
N SER A 392 -38.96 -9.47 -24.69
CA SER A 392 -40.32 -8.93 -24.46
C SER A 392 -40.52 -8.29 -23.09
N PHE A 393 -39.63 -8.54 -22.13
CA PHE A 393 -39.63 -7.86 -20.83
C PHE A 393 -39.27 -6.37 -20.95
N ILE A 394 -38.60 -5.98 -22.05
CA ILE A 394 -38.28 -4.59 -22.37
C ILE A 394 -39.42 -4.02 -23.22
N ASN A 395 -40.43 -3.48 -22.56
CA ASN A 395 -41.46 -2.69 -23.22
C ASN A 395 -40.86 -1.44 -23.88
N THR A 396 -41.70 -0.68 -24.59
CA THR A 396 -41.29 0.63 -25.11
C THR A 396 -40.87 1.51 -23.94
N THR A 397 -39.57 1.81 -23.85
CA THR A 397 -39.00 2.63 -22.78
C THR A 397 -38.41 3.89 -23.38
N ILE A 398 -38.73 5.04 -22.78
CA ILE A 398 -38.12 6.31 -23.12
C ILE A 398 -37.27 6.75 -21.95
N CYS A 399 -36.01 7.10 -22.22
CA CYS A 399 -35.07 7.60 -21.24
C CYS A 399 -34.60 9.01 -21.61
N THR A 400 -34.72 9.94 -20.68
CA THR A 400 -34.12 11.27 -20.79
C THR A 400 -32.70 11.21 -20.26
N ILE A 401 -31.72 11.53 -21.11
CA ILE A 401 -30.30 11.58 -20.79
C ILE A 401 -29.90 13.05 -20.68
N LYS A 402 -29.43 13.49 -19.52
CA LYS A 402 -28.92 14.84 -19.27
C LYS A 402 -27.42 14.79 -19.01
N PRO A 403 -26.57 15.08 -20.01
CA PRO A 403 -25.13 15.03 -19.85
C PRO A 403 -24.64 16.04 -18.80
N LYS A 404 -23.56 15.68 -18.10
CA LYS A 404 -22.99 16.43 -17.00
C LYS A 404 -21.48 16.45 -17.07
N LEU A 405 -20.92 17.63 -16.91
CA LEU A 405 -19.50 17.79 -16.64
C LEU A 405 -19.28 17.64 -15.13
N THR A 406 -18.42 16.73 -14.74
CA THR A 406 -18.15 16.43 -13.33
C THR A 406 -16.70 16.72 -12.98
N THR A 407 -16.45 16.96 -11.70
CA THR A 407 -15.13 16.84 -11.11
C THR A 407 -15.22 15.70 -10.11
N VAL A 408 -14.40 14.67 -10.29
CA VAL A 408 -14.46 13.44 -9.52
C VAL A 408 -13.15 13.17 -8.83
N ARG A 409 -13.25 12.60 -7.63
CA ARG A 409 -12.11 12.02 -6.91
C ARG A 409 -11.94 10.58 -7.35
N VAL A 410 -10.73 10.25 -7.76
CA VAL A 410 -10.37 8.95 -8.33
C VAL A 410 -9.22 8.38 -7.53
N ASP A 411 -9.41 7.17 -7.01
CA ASP A 411 -8.38 6.43 -6.30
C ASP A 411 -7.80 5.38 -7.25
N TYR A 412 -6.54 5.59 -7.60
CA TYR A 412 -5.75 4.71 -8.45
C TYR A 412 -4.98 3.72 -7.58
N THR A 413 -5.46 2.48 -7.58
CA THR A 413 -4.79 1.31 -6.97
C THR A 413 -4.49 0.28 -8.06
N SER A 414 -4.58 -1.02 -7.79
CA SER A 414 -4.62 -2.05 -8.85
C SER A 414 -5.88 -1.96 -9.71
N VAL A 415 -6.96 -1.39 -9.15
CA VAL A 415 -8.21 -1.09 -9.86
C VAL A 415 -8.57 0.36 -9.59
N VAL A 416 -8.84 1.12 -10.65
CA VAL A 416 -9.24 2.52 -10.59
C VAL A 416 -10.65 2.62 -10.04
N ASN A 417 -10.82 3.36 -8.95
CA ASN A 417 -12.10 3.54 -8.31
C ASN A 417 -12.51 5.01 -8.34
N VAL A 418 -13.63 5.31 -8.98
CA VAL A 418 -14.25 6.64 -8.93
C VAL A 418 -15.01 6.75 -7.62
N SER A 419 -14.36 7.32 -6.60
CA SER A 419 -14.84 7.27 -5.22
C SER A 419 -15.92 8.30 -4.93
N GLU A 420 -15.80 9.51 -5.48
CA GLU A 420 -16.72 10.62 -5.18
C GLU A 420 -16.86 11.60 -6.35
N ILE A 421 -18.07 12.13 -6.54
CA ILE A 421 -18.33 13.28 -7.42
C ILE A 421 -18.27 14.55 -6.56
N VAL A 422 -17.20 15.33 -6.70
CA VAL A 422 -16.96 16.57 -5.93
C VAL A 422 -17.82 17.72 -6.47
N VAL A 423 -17.88 17.86 -7.79
CA VAL A 423 -18.67 18.88 -8.48
C VAL A 423 -19.43 18.24 -9.63
N SER A 424 -20.69 18.63 -9.81
CA SER A 424 -21.51 18.21 -10.93
C SER A 424 -22.22 19.42 -11.52
N ARG A 425 -22.06 19.64 -12.82
CA ARG A 425 -22.69 20.74 -13.55
C ARG A 425 -23.38 20.17 -14.79
N PRO A 426 -24.64 20.58 -15.08
CA PRO A 426 -25.27 20.26 -16.36
C PRO A 426 -24.37 20.71 -17.52
N HIS A 427 -24.15 19.83 -18.48
CA HIS A 427 -23.49 20.19 -19.72
C HIS A 427 -24.52 20.83 -20.65
N ILE A 428 -24.27 22.07 -21.05
CA ILE A 428 -25.15 22.81 -21.98
C ILE A 428 -24.28 23.20 -23.17
N PRO A 429 -24.60 22.72 -24.38
CA PRO A 429 -23.87 23.08 -25.58
C PRO A 429 -23.86 24.60 -25.76
N MET A 430 -22.67 25.20 -25.83
CA MET A 430 -22.54 26.62 -26.13
C MET A 430 -22.94 26.85 -27.59
N ASP A 431 -23.82 27.83 -27.84
CA ASP A 431 -24.22 28.33 -29.17
C ASP A 431 -25.25 27.51 -29.97
N PHE A 432 -25.94 26.53 -29.38
CA PHE A 432 -27.07 25.89 -30.06
C PHE A 432 -28.35 26.73 -29.95
N ASN A 433 -28.31 27.92 -30.58
CA ASN A 433 -29.45 28.86 -30.64
C ASN A 433 -30.58 28.41 -31.58
N SER A 434 -30.44 27.27 -32.26
CA SER A 434 -31.46 26.72 -33.14
C SER A 434 -31.43 25.20 -33.18
N GLN A 435 -32.63 24.62 -33.21
CA GLN A 435 -33.01 23.20 -33.29
C GLN A 435 -32.29 22.36 -34.39
N TYR A 436 -31.63 23.01 -35.35
CA TYR A 436 -31.07 22.34 -36.54
C TYR A 436 -29.54 22.40 -36.66
N ASN A 437 -28.82 22.98 -35.70
CA ASN A 437 -27.37 23.11 -35.82
C ASN A 437 -26.60 21.86 -35.35
N ILE A 438 -26.97 20.67 -35.83
CA ILE A 438 -26.20 19.42 -35.64
C ILE A 438 -24.82 19.43 -36.31
N SER A 439 -24.45 20.54 -36.95
CA SER A 439 -23.18 20.71 -37.65
C SER A 439 -21.99 20.94 -36.71
N ARG A 440 -22.29 21.31 -35.46
CA ARG A 440 -21.30 21.58 -34.42
C ARG A 440 -21.03 20.36 -33.55
N PHE A 441 -19.79 20.24 -33.11
CA PHE A 441 -19.38 19.19 -32.20
C PHE A 441 -19.89 19.50 -30.78
N ASP A 442 -20.51 18.52 -30.16
CA ASP A 442 -20.89 18.55 -28.75
C ASP A 442 -20.62 17.18 -28.14
N ILE A 443 -19.98 17.16 -26.97
CA ILE A 443 -19.66 15.90 -26.30
C ILE A 443 -20.92 15.16 -25.82
N GLY A 444 -21.95 15.87 -25.37
CA GLY A 444 -23.23 15.27 -25.02
C GLY A 444 -23.84 14.56 -26.21
N GLN A 445 -23.93 15.26 -27.35
CA GLN A 445 -24.40 14.70 -28.61
C GLN A 445 -23.54 13.52 -29.11
N TYR A 446 -22.22 13.63 -28.99
CA TYR A 446 -21.28 12.57 -29.37
C TYR A 446 -21.53 11.31 -28.54
N THR A 447 -21.53 11.41 -27.21
CA THR A 447 -21.73 10.25 -26.33
C THR A 447 -23.05 9.53 -26.60
N VAL A 448 -24.15 10.28 -26.78
CA VAL A 448 -25.44 9.64 -27.12
C VAL A 448 -25.41 9.03 -28.52
N ARG A 449 -24.82 9.67 -29.53
CA ARG A 449 -24.73 9.08 -30.88
C ARG A 449 -23.90 7.80 -30.92
N THR A 450 -22.88 7.68 -30.07
CA THR A 450 -22.16 6.41 -29.87
C THR A 450 -23.14 5.29 -29.47
N PHE A 451 -24.16 5.56 -28.65
CA PHE A 451 -25.17 4.55 -28.28
C PHE A 451 -26.01 4.09 -29.46
N ALA A 452 -26.43 5.01 -30.33
CA ALA A 452 -27.17 4.64 -31.53
C ALA A 452 -26.37 3.62 -32.35
N ALA A 453 -25.07 3.87 -32.54
CA ALA A 453 -24.18 2.94 -33.22
C ALA A 453 -24.02 1.60 -32.50
N LEU A 454 -23.97 1.58 -31.17
CA LEU A 454 -23.93 0.34 -30.39
C LEU A 454 -25.22 -0.47 -30.54
N PHE A 455 -26.39 0.17 -30.51
CA PHE A 455 -27.66 -0.51 -30.76
C PHE A 455 -27.69 -1.13 -32.16
N TYR A 456 -27.07 -0.47 -33.15
CA TYR A 456 -26.94 -1.03 -34.50
C TYR A 456 -25.98 -2.23 -34.56
N GLY A 457 -24.78 -2.10 -33.99
CA GLY A 457 -23.73 -3.12 -34.02
C GLY A 457 -23.97 -4.33 -33.11
N SER A 458 -24.84 -4.21 -32.10
CA SER A 458 -25.10 -5.28 -31.12
C SER A 458 -26.04 -6.38 -31.61
N GLN A 459 -26.78 -6.14 -32.70
CA GLN A 459 -27.71 -7.13 -33.24
C GLN A 459 -26.97 -8.15 -34.12
N SER A 460 -27.03 -9.41 -33.70
CA SER A 460 -26.61 -10.57 -34.50
C SER A 460 -27.81 -11.30 -35.11
N ILE A 461 -27.53 -12.30 -35.93
CA ILE A 461 -28.55 -13.20 -36.50
C ILE A 461 -29.33 -13.96 -35.42
N TRP A 462 -28.74 -14.16 -34.23
CA TRP A 462 -29.26 -15.02 -33.17
C TRP A 462 -29.82 -14.27 -31.97
N GLY A 463 -29.47 -13.00 -31.80
CA GLY A 463 -29.87 -12.20 -30.65
C GLY A 463 -29.07 -10.90 -30.59
N ASN A 464 -29.24 -10.14 -29.51
CA ASN A 464 -28.63 -8.84 -29.30
C ASN A 464 -27.72 -8.86 -28.07
N SER A 465 -26.46 -8.42 -28.19
CA SER A 465 -25.51 -8.44 -27.05
C SER A 465 -25.97 -7.57 -25.88
N ILE A 466 -26.46 -6.37 -26.17
CA ILE A 466 -26.98 -5.42 -25.18
C ILE A 466 -28.23 -5.99 -24.52
N GLY A 467 -29.17 -6.48 -25.32
CA GLY A 467 -30.39 -7.13 -24.83
C GLY A 467 -30.09 -8.32 -23.92
N ASN A 468 -29.08 -9.13 -24.27
CA ASN A 468 -28.61 -10.24 -23.45
C ASN A 468 -27.97 -9.77 -22.15
N GLY A 469 -27.16 -8.70 -22.19
CA GLY A 469 -26.56 -8.09 -21.00
C GLY A 469 -27.60 -7.57 -20.03
N ILE A 470 -28.57 -6.78 -20.54
CA ILE A 470 -29.69 -6.26 -19.75
C ILE A 470 -30.54 -7.41 -19.20
N SER A 471 -30.86 -8.42 -20.01
CA SER A 471 -31.63 -9.60 -19.59
C SER A 471 -30.92 -10.39 -18.49
N SER A 472 -29.59 -10.54 -18.57
CA SER A 472 -28.79 -11.19 -17.54
C SER A 472 -28.84 -10.43 -16.21
N VAL A 473 -28.72 -9.10 -16.23
CA VAL A 473 -28.82 -8.29 -15.01
C VAL A 473 -30.25 -8.33 -14.46
N TYR A 474 -31.25 -8.13 -15.31
CA TYR A 474 -32.66 -8.15 -14.93
C TYR A 474 -33.08 -9.49 -14.31
N SER A 475 -32.82 -10.59 -14.99
CA SER A 475 -33.21 -11.95 -14.55
C SER A 475 -32.45 -12.44 -13.31
N SER A 476 -31.32 -11.81 -12.97
CA SER A 476 -30.58 -12.11 -11.73
C SER A 476 -31.29 -11.60 -10.47
N GLN A 477 -32.26 -10.69 -10.62
CA GLN A 477 -32.94 -10.06 -9.50
C GLN A 477 -34.26 -10.79 -9.18
N PRO A 478 -34.56 -11.10 -7.91
CA PRO A 478 -35.80 -11.76 -7.51
C PRO A 478 -37.06 -11.02 -7.98
N GLN A 479 -37.03 -9.69 -7.96
CA GLN A 479 -38.14 -8.84 -8.38
C GLN A 479 -38.51 -9.02 -9.86
N SER A 480 -37.59 -9.52 -10.70
CA SER A 480 -37.90 -9.83 -12.11
C SER A 480 -38.90 -10.97 -12.29
N ARG A 481 -38.99 -11.89 -11.32
CA ARG A 481 -39.88 -13.06 -11.35
C ARG A 481 -41.06 -12.93 -10.41
N ASP A 482 -40.79 -12.48 -9.19
CA ASP A 482 -41.75 -12.49 -8.09
C ASP A 482 -42.33 -11.10 -7.78
N GLY A 483 -41.82 -10.05 -8.44
CA GLY A 483 -42.28 -8.68 -8.26
C GLY A 483 -43.61 -8.38 -8.97
N THR A 484 -44.31 -7.38 -8.46
CA THR A 484 -45.47 -6.77 -9.14
C THR A 484 -45.04 -6.12 -10.46
N SER A 485 -46.00 -5.86 -11.36
CA SER A 485 -45.69 -5.17 -12.63
C SER A 485 -44.98 -3.83 -12.40
N GLN A 486 -45.41 -3.06 -11.41
CA GLN A 486 -44.78 -1.78 -11.07
C GLN A 486 -43.33 -1.95 -10.56
N GLU A 487 -43.05 -2.99 -9.76
CA GLU A 487 -41.71 -3.29 -9.29
C GLU A 487 -40.79 -3.77 -10.42
N GLN A 488 -41.32 -4.57 -11.35
CA GLN A 488 -40.62 -5.02 -12.54
C GLN A 488 -40.28 -3.85 -13.46
N GLU A 489 -41.22 -2.92 -13.67
CA GLU A 489 -41.01 -1.69 -14.43
C GLU A 489 -39.94 -0.80 -13.78
N ALA A 490 -40.05 -0.56 -12.47
CA ALA A 490 -39.08 0.23 -11.72
C ALA A 490 -37.68 -0.41 -11.72
N LEU A 491 -37.60 -1.75 -11.62
CA LEU A 491 -36.36 -2.51 -11.72
C LEU A 491 -35.72 -2.31 -13.09
N LEU A 492 -36.48 -2.51 -14.18
CA LEU A 492 -35.96 -2.38 -15.54
C LEU A 492 -35.56 -0.94 -15.84
N ASN A 493 -36.37 0.05 -15.46
CA ASN A 493 -36.03 1.46 -15.64
C ASN A 493 -34.72 1.79 -14.91
N GLY A 494 -34.55 1.34 -13.66
CA GLY A 494 -33.31 1.52 -12.92
C GLY A 494 -32.09 0.87 -13.57
N ILE A 495 -32.25 -0.34 -14.13
CA ILE A 495 -31.19 -1.02 -14.90
C ILE A 495 -30.82 -0.21 -16.14
N LEU A 496 -31.81 0.28 -16.90
CA LEU A 496 -31.58 1.06 -18.11
C LEU A 496 -30.96 2.44 -17.81
N GLU A 497 -31.35 3.08 -16.70
CA GLU A 497 -30.76 4.34 -16.24
C GLU A 497 -29.26 4.19 -15.95
N ASP A 498 -28.90 3.18 -15.16
CA ASP A 498 -27.51 2.92 -14.79
C ASP A 498 -26.69 2.38 -15.99
N TYR A 499 -27.32 1.57 -16.87
CA TYR A 499 -26.72 1.10 -18.11
C TYR A 499 -26.33 2.27 -19.02
N LEU A 500 -27.30 3.14 -19.35
CA LEU A 500 -27.07 4.30 -20.22
C LEU A 500 -26.06 5.29 -19.62
N ARG A 501 -26.09 5.51 -18.29
CA ARG A 501 -25.08 6.32 -17.61
C ARG A 501 -23.67 5.73 -17.80
N GLY A 502 -23.53 4.42 -17.63
CA GLY A 502 -22.26 3.72 -17.83
C GLY A 502 -21.72 3.82 -19.25
N LEU A 503 -22.62 3.85 -20.25
CA LEU A 503 -22.22 4.10 -21.64
C LEU A 503 -21.74 5.54 -21.85
N VAL A 504 -22.41 6.55 -21.27
CA VAL A 504 -21.98 7.98 -21.36
C VAL A 504 -20.59 8.14 -20.79
N GLU A 505 -20.37 7.59 -19.59
CA GLU A 505 -19.09 7.67 -18.89
C GLU A 505 -17.98 7.00 -19.69
N PHE A 506 -18.24 5.83 -20.27
CA PHE A 506 -17.25 5.15 -21.08
C PHE A 506 -16.95 5.90 -22.38
N ALA A 507 -17.96 6.33 -23.14
CA ALA A 507 -17.77 7.05 -24.40
C ALA A 507 -16.96 8.34 -24.20
N ALA A 508 -17.20 9.06 -23.10
CA ALA A 508 -16.39 10.22 -22.76
C ALA A 508 -14.96 9.86 -22.35
N THR A 509 -14.76 8.74 -21.64
CA THR A 509 -13.43 8.21 -21.31
C THR A 509 -12.64 7.86 -22.57
N ASP A 510 -13.31 7.24 -23.55
CA ASP A 510 -12.72 6.85 -24.83
C ASP A 510 -12.30 8.08 -25.64
N LEU A 511 -13.21 9.06 -25.78
CA LEU A 511 -12.94 10.35 -26.41
C LEU A 511 -11.74 11.06 -25.76
N ARG A 512 -11.76 11.20 -24.42
CA ARG A 512 -10.68 11.85 -23.66
C ARG A 512 -9.35 11.15 -23.92
N SER A 513 -9.33 9.82 -23.87
CA SER A 513 -8.13 9.01 -24.10
C SER A 513 -7.60 9.21 -25.51
N GLY A 514 -8.49 9.18 -26.51
CA GLY A 514 -8.15 9.39 -27.92
C GLY A 514 -7.51 10.74 -28.19
N PHE A 515 -8.07 11.82 -27.64
CA PHE A 515 -7.52 13.16 -27.82
C PHE A 515 -6.32 13.47 -26.92
N SER A 516 -6.11 12.71 -25.85
CA SER A 516 -4.95 12.86 -24.97
C SER A 516 -3.79 11.92 -25.34
N THR A 517 -3.83 11.27 -26.51
CA THR A 517 -2.77 10.37 -26.97
C THR A 517 -1.63 11.13 -27.65
N THR A 518 -0.41 10.61 -27.55
CA THR A 518 0.76 11.14 -28.27
C THR A 518 0.51 11.23 -29.78
N GLY A 519 0.87 12.34 -30.40
CA GLY A 519 0.74 12.61 -31.83
C GLY A 519 -0.56 13.33 -32.23
N VAL A 520 -1.49 13.57 -31.30
CA VAL A 520 -2.71 14.36 -31.58
C VAL A 520 -2.40 15.85 -31.64
N PHE A 521 -1.60 16.34 -30.69
CA PHE A 521 -1.22 17.75 -30.59
C PHE A 521 0.22 17.97 -31.08
N PRO A 522 0.56 19.17 -31.59
CA PRO A 522 1.94 19.54 -31.86
C PRO A 522 2.81 19.39 -30.60
N ASP A 523 4.00 18.83 -30.76
CA ASP A 523 4.98 18.61 -29.68
C ASP A 523 4.45 17.83 -28.47
N ASP A 524 3.39 17.03 -28.66
CA ASP A 524 2.77 16.25 -27.59
C ASP A 524 2.32 17.12 -26.39
N LYS A 525 1.97 18.39 -26.64
CA LYS A 525 1.52 19.32 -25.61
C LYS A 525 0.08 19.79 -25.88
N ILE A 526 -0.80 19.56 -24.91
CA ILE A 526 -2.17 20.09 -24.93
C ILE A 526 -2.11 21.63 -24.86
N PRO A 527 -2.76 22.37 -25.77
CA PRO A 527 -2.81 23.82 -25.74
C PRO A 527 -3.39 24.36 -24.41
N ASP A 528 -2.79 25.40 -23.84
CA ASP A 528 -3.16 25.89 -22.50
C ASP A 528 -4.65 26.29 -22.38
N ASN A 529 -5.28 26.73 -23.48
CA ASN A 529 -6.72 27.07 -23.54
C ASN A 529 -7.65 25.85 -23.64
N MET A 530 -7.11 24.64 -23.75
CA MET A 530 -7.82 23.35 -23.73
C MET A 530 -7.42 22.52 -22.51
N THR A 531 -6.80 23.12 -21.50
CA THR A 531 -6.37 22.41 -20.30
C THR A 531 -7.19 22.78 -19.07
N VAL A 532 -7.40 21.78 -18.20
CA VAL A 532 -7.91 21.96 -16.84
C VAL A 532 -6.89 21.40 -15.84
N SER A 533 -6.64 22.12 -14.76
CA SER A 533 -5.75 21.66 -13.70
C SER A 533 -6.41 20.56 -12.87
N TYR A 534 -5.65 19.51 -12.56
CA TYR A 534 -6.03 18.54 -11.54
C TYR A 534 -4.97 18.48 -10.44
N ASN A 535 -5.42 18.11 -9.24
CA ASN A 535 -4.55 17.92 -8.08
C ASN A 535 -4.80 16.56 -7.44
N GLY A 536 -3.84 16.10 -6.64
CA GLY A 536 -3.95 14.81 -5.99
C GLY A 536 -2.86 14.54 -4.97
N THR A 537 -2.91 13.34 -4.42
CA THR A 537 -1.94 12.85 -3.43
C THR A 537 -1.45 11.46 -3.82
N LEU A 538 -0.14 11.30 -3.89
CA LEU A 538 0.55 10.03 -4.05
C LEU A 538 0.90 9.48 -2.68
N LEU A 539 0.42 8.28 -2.38
CA LEU A 539 0.86 7.48 -1.25
C LEU A 539 1.90 6.47 -1.76
N ALA A 540 3.17 6.81 -1.57
CA ALA A 540 4.31 6.03 -1.99
C ALA A 540 4.85 5.19 -0.83
N GLY A 541 4.94 3.86 -1.01
CA GLY A 541 5.74 3.03 -0.10
C GLY A 541 7.24 3.34 -0.24
N THR A 542 7.97 3.37 0.86
CA THR A 542 9.44 3.45 0.87
C THR A 542 10.00 2.86 2.17
N MET A 543 11.32 2.88 2.33
CA MET A 543 12.03 2.51 3.56
C MET A 543 12.63 3.75 4.21
N GLY A 544 12.60 3.81 5.54
CA GLY A 544 13.22 4.90 6.28
C GLY A 544 12.91 4.85 7.76
N TRP A 545 12.92 6.01 8.42
CA TRP A 545 12.58 6.10 9.83
C TRP A 545 11.38 7.02 10.00
N GLN A 546 10.38 6.54 10.72
CA GLN A 546 9.18 7.31 11.06
C GLN A 546 9.06 7.40 12.58
N HIS A 547 8.83 8.62 13.08
CA HIS A 547 8.44 8.80 14.46
C HIS A 547 6.99 8.38 14.64
N HIS A 548 6.75 7.26 15.32
CA HIS A 548 5.43 6.98 15.87
C HIS A 548 5.28 7.75 17.18
N GLU A 549 4.17 8.50 17.32
CA GLU A 549 3.78 9.24 18.53
C GLU A 549 3.63 8.34 19.78
N SER A 550 3.74 7.03 19.61
CA SER A 550 3.77 6.10 20.72
C SER A 550 4.95 6.39 21.66
N SER A 551 4.66 6.55 22.96
CA SER A 551 5.66 6.72 24.02
C SER A 551 6.70 5.59 24.08
N PHE A 552 6.40 4.44 23.45
CA PHE A 552 7.30 3.29 23.33
C PHE A 552 8.58 3.61 22.56
N SER A 553 8.58 4.60 21.66
CA SER A 553 9.76 5.01 20.89
C SER A 553 10.92 5.47 21.78
N LEU A 554 10.63 6.09 22.94
CA LEU A 554 11.65 6.51 23.91
C LEU A 554 12.28 5.34 24.68
N LEU A 555 11.58 4.21 24.80
CA LEU A 555 12.09 3.04 25.53
C LEU A 555 13.34 2.46 24.85
N ILE A 556 13.46 2.63 23.53
CA ILE A 556 14.60 2.18 22.72
C ILE A 556 15.92 2.82 23.21
N LEU A 557 15.86 4.05 23.75
CA LEU A 557 17.04 4.79 24.21
C LEU A 557 17.47 4.39 25.63
N ILE A 558 16.57 3.86 26.47
CA ILE A 558 16.82 3.57 27.89
C ILE A 558 18.09 2.72 28.13
N PRO A 559 18.34 1.61 27.40
CA PRO A 559 19.52 0.79 27.61
C PRO A 559 20.84 1.58 27.44
N SER A 560 20.89 2.43 26.41
CA SER A 560 22.07 3.23 26.08
C SER A 560 22.29 4.37 27.09
N THR A 561 21.21 5.05 27.51
CA THR A 561 21.28 6.17 28.44
C THR A 561 21.61 5.71 29.84
N LEU A 562 20.97 4.64 30.31
CA LEU A 562 21.23 4.10 31.64
C LEU A 562 22.69 3.65 31.74
N THR A 563 23.20 2.94 30.73
CA THR A 563 24.61 2.50 30.74
C THR A 563 25.57 3.67 30.69
N GLY A 564 25.32 4.67 29.84
CA GLY A 564 26.16 5.86 29.74
C GLY A 564 26.21 6.66 31.04
N ILE A 565 25.04 6.96 31.63
CA ILE A 565 24.93 7.68 32.90
C ILE A 565 25.62 6.91 34.02
N VAL A 566 25.36 5.61 34.15
CA VAL A 566 25.99 4.78 35.19
C VAL A 566 27.52 4.78 35.01
N SER A 567 28.03 4.64 33.79
CA SER A 567 29.48 4.69 33.51
C SER A 567 30.12 6.02 33.93
N ILE A 568 29.47 7.14 33.58
CA ILE A 568 29.95 8.49 33.93
C ILE A 568 29.93 8.68 35.44
N VAL A 569 28.84 8.26 36.13
CA VAL A 569 28.74 8.31 37.59
C VAL A 569 29.86 7.49 38.24
N MET A 570 30.15 6.28 37.76
CA MET A 570 31.24 5.47 38.29
C MET A 570 32.61 6.14 38.13
N VAL A 571 32.87 6.80 37.00
CA VAL A 571 34.09 7.59 36.78
C VAL A 571 34.15 8.79 37.75
N CYS A 572 33.09 9.58 37.88
CA CYS A 572 33.04 10.71 38.80
C CYS A 572 33.27 10.29 40.26
N LEU A 573 32.67 9.17 40.68
CA LEU A 573 32.89 8.60 42.00
C LEU A 573 34.35 8.15 42.18
N SER A 574 34.95 7.50 41.17
CA SER A 574 36.36 7.09 41.23
C SER A 574 37.31 8.29 41.39
N LEU A 575 37.06 9.40 40.70
CA LEU A 575 37.84 10.63 40.85
C LEU A 575 37.65 11.26 42.23
N LYS A 576 36.42 11.28 42.75
CA LYS A 576 36.11 11.79 44.10
C LYS A 576 36.78 10.98 45.20
N TYR A 577 36.76 9.65 45.11
CA TYR A 577 37.44 8.78 46.06
C TYR A 577 38.95 8.95 46.00
N ARG A 578 39.52 9.11 44.80
CA ARG A 578 40.95 9.39 44.61
C ARG A 578 41.35 10.75 45.17
N HIS A 579 40.57 11.80 44.96
CA HIS A 579 40.90 13.14 45.45
C HIS A 579 40.90 13.23 46.99
N ARG A 580 40.07 12.44 47.66
CA ARG A 580 39.92 12.50 49.13
C ARG A 580 41.08 11.85 49.88
N HIS A 581 41.90 11.02 49.24
CA HIS A 581 42.99 10.30 49.90
C HIS A 581 44.28 10.63 49.15
N GLU A 582 45.21 11.31 49.83
CA GLU A 582 46.55 11.62 49.30
C GLU A 582 47.17 10.36 48.70
N ASP A 583 47.73 10.49 47.49
CA ASP A 583 48.18 9.43 46.60
C ASP A 583 48.92 8.30 47.34
N VAL A 584 48.18 7.27 47.76
CA VAL A 584 48.77 6.01 48.22
C VAL A 584 49.16 5.23 46.97
N THR A 585 50.18 5.72 46.25
CA THR A 585 50.79 4.96 45.16
C THR A 585 51.49 3.75 45.78
N VAL A 586 51.04 2.55 45.44
CA VAL A 586 51.85 1.34 45.63
C VAL A 586 53.08 1.51 44.75
N ARG A 587 54.24 1.67 45.37
CA ARG A 587 55.52 1.82 44.66
C ARG A 587 55.96 0.42 44.25
N GLY A 588 55.96 0.12 42.95
CA GLY A 588 56.52 -1.14 42.44
C GLY A 588 58.03 -1.19 42.64
N GLU A 589 58.62 -2.37 42.44
CA GLU A 589 60.04 -2.70 42.68
C GLU A 589 61.02 -1.76 41.95
N ASN A 590 60.60 -1.17 40.83
CA ASN A 590 61.38 -0.24 40.02
C ASN A 590 61.09 1.25 40.29
N GLY A 591 60.31 1.57 41.33
CA GLY A 591 59.87 2.94 41.62
C GLY A 591 58.78 3.49 40.69
N PHE A 592 58.35 2.71 39.70
CA PHE A 592 57.20 3.03 38.85
C PHE A 592 55.89 2.62 39.55
N PRO A 593 54.86 3.48 39.54
CA PRO A 593 53.53 3.10 40.02
C PRO A 593 52.96 2.02 39.10
N GLU A 594 52.81 0.82 39.62
CA GLU A 594 52.16 -0.28 38.92
C GLU A 594 50.65 -0.13 39.05
N SER A 595 49.92 -0.21 37.93
CA SER A 595 48.48 0.04 37.94
C SER A 595 47.76 -1.12 38.64
N PHE A 596 47.04 -0.83 39.71
CA PHE A 596 46.22 -1.81 40.40
C PHE A 596 45.13 -2.39 39.48
N ASP A 597 45.27 -3.65 39.07
CA ASP A 597 44.22 -4.39 38.35
C ASP A 597 43.35 -5.23 39.33
N PRO A 598 42.09 -4.83 39.59
CA PRO A 598 41.18 -5.60 40.46
C PRO A 598 40.79 -6.96 39.88
N THR A 599 41.10 -7.26 38.62
CA THR A 599 40.86 -8.58 38.03
C THR A 599 42.02 -9.55 38.28
N HIS A 600 43.19 -9.04 38.67
CA HIS A 600 44.32 -9.87 39.04
C HIS A 600 44.19 -10.32 40.49
N ALA A 601 44.05 -11.63 40.71
CA ALA A 601 43.84 -12.19 42.05
C ALA A 601 44.95 -11.77 43.03
N LEU A 602 46.19 -11.66 42.56
CA LEU A 602 47.33 -11.22 43.36
C LEU A 602 47.18 -9.77 43.84
N HIS A 603 46.76 -8.86 42.96
CA HIS A 603 46.52 -7.47 43.32
C HIS A 603 45.37 -7.38 44.32
N LEU A 604 44.32 -8.17 44.13
CA LEU A 604 43.18 -8.18 45.04
C LEU A 604 43.56 -8.73 46.43
N ILE A 605 44.39 -9.78 46.50
CA ILE A 605 44.98 -10.30 47.74
C ILE A 605 45.83 -9.21 48.40
N LEU A 606 46.72 -8.55 47.65
CA LEU A 606 47.56 -7.46 48.14
C LEU A 606 46.75 -6.27 48.68
N ALA A 607 45.71 -5.82 47.98
CA ALA A 607 44.83 -4.76 48.48
C ALA A 607 44.04 -5.19 49.73
N SER A 608 43.62 -6.46 49.80
CA SER A 608 42.93 -7.00 50.98
C SER A 608 43.86 -7.20 52.20
N SER A 609 45.16 -7.41 51.95
CA SER A 609 46.18 -7.68 52.96
C SER A 609 46.63 -6.47 53.76
N ARG A 610 46.38 -5.26 53.26
CA ARG A 610 46.97 -3.99 53.72
C ARG A 610 46.47 -3.47 55.09
N ARG A 611 45.90 -4.36 55.92
CA ARG A 611 45.56 -4.11 57.33
C ARG A 611 45.80 -5.31 58.26
N GLY A 612 46.70 -6.23 57.88
CA GLY A 612 47.19 -7.29 58.79
C GLY A 612 48.05 -8.39 58.15
N LEU A 613 48.01 -8.57 56.82
CA LEU A 613 48.85 -9.56 56.11
C LEU A 613 50.08 -8.93 55.43
N ALA A 614 50.15 -7.59 55.29
CA ALA A 614 51.25 -6.93 54.59
C ALA A 614 52.63 -7.14 55.27
N ASP A 615 52.68 -7.42 56.57
CA ASP A 615 53.92 -7.79 57.28
C ASP A 615 54.31 -9.26 57.08
N ALA A 616 53.41 -10.10 56.54
CA ALA A 616 53.63 -11.53 56.32
C ALA A 616 54.11 -11.88 54.90
N PHE A 617 54.12 -10.92 53.99
CA PHE A 617 54.48 -11.13 52.59
C PHE A 617 55.59 -10.16 52.19
N ASP A 618 56.78 -10.70 51.95
CA ASP A 618 57.87 -9.94 51.35
C ASP A 618 57.56 -9.67 49.87
N TRP A 619 57.70 -8.41 49.46
CA TRP A 619 57.34 -7.96 48.12
C TRP A 619 58.19 -8.65 47.05
N GLU A 620 59.48 -8.88 47.36
CA GLU A 620 60.42 -9.57 46.48
C GLU A 620 60.03 -11.04 46.23
N ASP A 621 59.33 -11.69 47.17
CA ASP A 621 58.90 -13.09 47.06
C ASP A 621 57.60 -13.24 46.26
N LEU A 622 56.75 -12.22 46.21
CA LEU A 622 55.53 -12.25 45.39
C LEU A 622 55.81 -11.98 43.91
N THR A 623 56.60 -10.95 43.60
CA THR A 623 56.92 -10.59 42.19
C THR A 623 57.74 -11.69 41.52
N ARG A 624 58.65 -12.33 42.26
CA ARG A 624 59.44 -13.48 41.78
C ARG A 624 58.57 -14.71 41.45
N ASN A 625 57.37 -14.80 42.00
CA ASN A 625 56.46 -15.94 41.87
C ASN A 625 55.23 -15.67 40.97
N GLU A 626 55.18 -14.55 40.24
CA GLU A 626 54.06 -14.18 39.35
C GLU A 626 53.78 -15.18 38.19
N GLY A 627 54.60 -16.22 38.03
CA GLY A 627 54.39 -17.32 37.08
C GLY A 627 53.93 -18.66 37.69
N ILE A 628 53.75 -18.78 39.01
CA ILE A 628 53.48 -20.07 39.66
C ILE A 628 51.95 -20.31 39.77
N PRO A 629 51.40 -21.38 39.14
CA PRO A 629 49.98 -21.71 39.28
C PRO A 629 49.67 -22.18 40.71
N LEU A 630 48.92 -21.37 41.46
CA LEU A 630 48.48 -21.71 42.81
C LEU A 630 47.38 -22.79 42.78
N ARG A 631 47.71 -24.01 43.23
CA ARG A 631 46.75 -25.11 43.39
C ARG A 631 46.23 -25.14 44.83
N LEU A 632 45.06 -24.55 45.07
CA LEU A 632 44.39 -24.59 46.37
C LEU A 632 43.91 -26.03 46.67
N ARG A 633 44.45 -26.66 47.72
CA ARG A 633 44.01 -27.98 48.21
C ARG A 633 42.95 -27.77 49.29
N SER A 634 41.74 -28.31 49.13
CA SER A 634 40.74 -28.32 50.21
C SER A 634 41.13 -29.34 51.27
N THR A 635 41.41 -28.90 52.49
CA THR A 635 41.62 -29.80 53.64
C THR A 635 40.31 -30.10 54.32
N LEU A 636 39.99 -31.39 54.38
CA LEU A 636 38.82 -32.00 55.01
C LEU A 636 39.17 -32.31 56.47
N GLU A 637 38.77 -31.47 57.44
CA GLU A 637 38.64 -31.84 58.86
C GLU A 637 38.04 -30.65 59.65
N GLY A 638 36.83 -30.82 60.19
CA GLY A 638 36.20 -29.87 61.13
C GLY A 638 36.41 -30.29 62.59
N PRO A 639 35.82 -29.58 63.57
CA PRO A 639 35.76 -30.07 64.94
C PRO A 639 34.31 -30.43 65.36
N ALA A 640 34.16 -31.63 65.93
CA ALA A 640 33.07 -32.06 66.82
C ALA A 640 33.62 -32.09 68.27
N LEU A 641 32.88 -31.87 69.37
CA LEU A 641 31.85 -32.73 70.00
C LEU A 641 31.31 -32.03 71.29
N VAL A 642 29.99 -32.05 71.58
CA VAL A 642 29.27 -32.75 72.72
C VAL A 642 28.99 -31.87 73.98
N PRO A 643 27.96 -32.09 74.87
CA PRO A 643 27.03 -33.24 75.08
C PRO A 643 25.49 -32.99 75.24
N ALA A 644 24.79 -34.13 75.35
CA ALA A 644 23.43 -34.49 75.81
C ALA A 644 22.86 -33.71 77.03
N GLY A 645 21.57 -33.70 77.39
CA GLY A 645 20.34 -34.37 76.98
C GLY A 645 19.33 -34.34 78.16
N ARG A 646 18.01 -34.18 77.92
CA ARG A 646 16.90 -34.61 78.82
C ARG A 646 15.55 -34.32 78.16
N GLY A 647 14.66 -35.31 78.16
CA GLY A 647 13.41 -35.31 77.40
C GLY A 647 12.16 -34.81 78.14
N SER A 648 11.02 -34.90 77.44
CA SER A 648 9.71 -35.13 78.03
C SER A 648 8.70 -35.54 76.94
N LEU A 649 7.82 -36.48 77.31
CA LEU A 649 6.74 -37.07 76.53
C LEU A 649 5.64 -36.06 76.12
N LYS A 650 4.97 -36.31 74.97
CA LYS A 650 3.54 -36.74 74.92
C LYS A 650 3.01 -36.90 73.48
N GLN A 651 2.60 -38.12 73.16
CA GLN A 651 1.28 -38.52 72.61
C GLN A 651 0.51 -37.53 71.70
N ASN A 652 0.26 -37.89 70.42
CA ASN A 652 -0.98 -38.54 69.97
C ASN A 652 -1.09 -38.70 68.43
N ARG A 653 -1.41 -39.96 68.02
CA ARG A 653 -2.37 -40.46 67.02
C ARG A 653 -2.74 -39.67 65.73
N HIS A 654 -2.60 -40.41 64.60
CA HIS A 654 -3.53 -40.60 63.44
C HIS A 654 -3.94 -39.36 62.61
N SER A 655 -4.11 -39.38 61.27
CA SER A 655 -4.26 -40.45 60.27
C SER A 655 -4.17 -39.88 58.83
N SER A 656 -3.98 -40.79 57.85
CA SER A 656 -4.32 -40.69 56.41
C SER A 656 -3.32 -39.95 55.51
N GLY A 657 -2.88 -40.47 54.36
CA GLY A 657 -3.22 -41.70 53.64
C GLY A 657 -2.62 -41.62 52.23
N ASP A 658 -1.96 -42.70 51.82
CA ASP A 658 -1.71 -43.23 50.47
C ASP A 658 -1.54 -42.29 49.26
N HIS A 659 -0.38 -42.35 48.59
CA HIS A 659 -0.16 -43.34 47.52
C HIS A 659 1.27 -43.23 46.93
N THR A 660 1.90 -44.39 46.85
CA THR A 660 3.00 -44.78 45.95
C THR A 660 2.44 -45.94 45.09
N PRO A 661 3.19 -46.62 44.18
CA PRO A 661 4.45 -46.30 43.49
C PRO A 661 4.41 -46.65 41.95
N PHE A 662 5.53 -46.40 41.26
CA PHE A 662 6.25 -47.20 40.22
C PHE A 662 5.48 -48.25 39.37
N HIS A 663 5.76 -48.54 38.09
CA HIS A 663 7.04 -48.74 37.36
C HIS A 663 6.74 -48.98 35.85
N ALA A 664 7.71 -48.66 34.97
CA ALA A 664 8.20 -49.45 33.83
C ALA A 664 7.40 -49.72 32.51
N TYR A 665 8.08 -49.35 31.40
CA TYR A 665 8.38 -50.12 30.16
C TYR A 665 7.44 -50.16 28.91
N ILE A 666 8.05 -49.85 27.76
CA ILE A 666 7.96 -50.38 26.37
C ILE A 666 6.72 -50.16 25.47
N GLY A 667 7.02 -49.74 24.22
CA GLY A 667 6.35 -50.05 22.93
C GLY A 667 5.06 -49.27 22.65
N ASP A 668 4.65 -48.94 21.43
CA ASP A 668 5.13 -49.14 20.05
C ASP A 668 4.20 -48.25 19.18
N ASP A 669 4.65 -47.90 17.97
CA ASP A 669 3.87 -47.48 16.79
C ASP A 669 2.71 -46.46 16.86
N GLY A 670 2.79 -45.45 15.98
CA GLY A 670 1.67 -44.57 15.66
C GLY A 670 2.02 -43.45 14.68
N ASP A 671 1.88 -43.75 13.40
CA ASP A 671 1.88 -42.86 12.22
C ASP A 671 1.43 -41.41 12.47
N TYR A 672 2.26 -40.45 12.02
CA TYR A 672 1.77 -39.21 11.42
C TYR A 672 2.61 -38.85 10.21
N GLN A 673 1.94 -38.84 9.05
CA GLN A 673 2.46 -38.49 7.73
C GLN A 673 3.02 -37.06 7.70
N GLU A 674 4.26 -36.93 7.23
CA GLU A 674 4.77 -35.70 6.62
C GLU A 674 4.19 -35.57 5.21
N GLU A 675 3.26 -34.62 5.01
CA GLU A 675 2.82 -34.21 3.68
C GLU A 675 3.87 -33.25 3.10
N SER A 676 4.79 -33.83 2.34
CA SER A 676 5.62 -33.14 1.37
C SER A 676 4.82 -32.97 0.08
N THR A 677 4.62 -31.73 -0.38
CA THR A 677 4.14 -31.46 -1.75
C THR A 677 5.30 -30.95 -2.62
N PRO A 678 5.45 -31.47 -3.85
CA PRO A 678 6.65 -31.27 -4.66
C PRO A 678 6.49 -30.21 -5.76
N LEU A 679 7.67 -29.77 -6.18
CA LEU A 679 8.01 -29.00 -7.37
C LEU A 679 7.52 -29.64 -8.69
N THR A 680 7.19 -28.76 -9.65
CA THR A 680 7.25 -28.93 -11.13
C THR A 680 6.17 -29.75 -11.84
N ALA A 681 5.32 -29.05 -12.61
CA ALA A 681 4.74 -29.58 -13.85
C ALA A 681 4.64 -28.44 -14.89
N GLN A 682 5.73 -28.30 -15.65
CA GLN A 682 5.86 -27.46 -16.82
C GLN A 682 5.07 -28.12 -17.96
N LYS A 683 3.95 -27.53 -18.37
CA LYS A 683 3.12 -28.04 -19.47
C LYS A 683 3.63 -27.47 -20.80
N THR A 684 4.41 -28.26 -21.51
CA THR A 684 4.76 -28.09 -22.92
C THR A 684 3.52 -28.28 -23.81
N PHE A 685 3.18 -27.26 -24.59
CA PHE A 685 2.25 -27.37 -25.72
C PHE A 685 2.99 -27.91 -26.96
N PRO A 686 2.42 -28.88 -27.69
CA PRO A 686 2.99 -29.32 -28.96
C PRO A 686 2.62 -28.34 -30.08
N ARG A 687 3.65 -27.82 -30.74
CA ARG A 687 3.60 -27.14 -32.04
C ARG A 687 3.79 -28.18 -33.14
N SER A 688 2.82 -28.30 -34.06
CA SER A 688 2.87 -29.12 -35.28
C SER A 688 1.45 -29.15 -35.88
N PHE A 689 1.08 -28.81 -37.12
CA PHE A 689 1.77 -28.49 -38.39
C PHE A 689 0.70 -27.90 -39.35
N VAL A 690 1.09 -26.97 -40.25
CA VAL A 690 0.73 -26.83 -41.70
C VAL A 690 -0.76 -26.94 -42.11
N LYS A 691 -1.39 -25.96 -42.78
CA LYS A 691 -1.04 -25.30 -44.06
C LYS A 691 -1.88 -24.03 -44.22
#